data_AF-A0AA97LTV6-F1
#
_entry.id   AF-A0AA97LTV6-F1
#
_cell.length_a   1.000
_cell.length_b   1.000
_cell.length_c   1.000
_cell.angle_alpha   90.00
_cell.angle_beta   90.00
_cell.angle_gamma   90.00
#
_symmetry.space_group_name_H-M   'P 1'
#
loop_
_entity.id
_entity.type
_entity.pdbx_description
1 polymer ?
#
loop_
_entity_poly.entity_id
_entity_poly.type
_entity_poly.pdbx_seq_one_letter_code
_entity_poly.pdbx_strand_id
1 'polypeptide(L)'
;MTPPPAVPAADGTAAAGAAALLAHRPWRRWVPTSALSRVPMAMAPLAVLLLGEHATGSLTSGVFLAGVFSLFSGAPGPFVGRLLDRFEMRRGLLWSLVAAAGSTILLLATAALGAPLWLYVLLCALQGLSMAGLLGGMRALLLVVAPPGNLRRAHFAESLMVELSAVLGPLLVGALALLGGADAALAGTALLCAAAGWAMRSAPALPPAPAAAATPLLPAVPVLRISLLVLCVSTGYGVLTANIPQRMADYGLTSTHATWVTAVFSTGACLGGVLASLRPLSADRAAAGTPLLLLASAAISLPAGLAQTVGGYAAALFASALLLVPLNGILVTRVEAELGLRRRAEGFSYFGAAATAGGSLGYLAASALAPLTTADRIAFLAPALHLALAGVLGAALISRGTPRARSTATEPTEGVSVSTLPSAPSPTESTSPRDEESRLRRELAAVYRLVAHFRMTDLVFTHISVRLPGPDHHFLINPYGLLFEEITASSLVRIDLEGRPVEPTPHPVNPAGFVIHSAVHAARADAHCVLHTHTRAGCAVAALEEGLLPVNQMSLEFHGRVGYHDYEGIALNLDEQRRLVADLGDHPALVLRNHGLLTVGRTPAEAFLRMYYLERACQIQVTAQAAGRLRLPSEEVCAYTARQFSGEAASDLTDDNGSELAWRALLRLLDRIAPDYGD
;
A
#
# COMPACT_ATOMS: atom_id res chain seq x y z
N MET A 1 23.02 -34.14 2.11
CA MET A 1 22.50 -32.76 2.22
C MET A 1 21.90 -32.60 3.60
N THR A 2 22.57 -31.89 4.49
CA THR A 2 22.01 -31.49 5.79
C THR A 2 20.84 -30.52 5.54
N PRO A 3 19.70 -30.67 6.25
CA PRO A 3 18.59 -29.73 6.14
C PRO A 3 19.06 -28.32 6.54
N PRO A 4 18.48 -27.25 5.97
CA PRO A 4 18.77 -25.90 6.43
C PRO A 4 18.34 -25.80 7.91
N PRO A 5 19.14 -25.12 8.76
CA PRO A 5 18.78 -24.94 10.17
C PRO A 5 17.45 -24.18 10.27
N ALA A 6 16.59 -24.62 11.17
CA ALA A 6 15.32 -23.98 11.49
C ALA A 6 15.52 -22.49 11.76
N VAL A 7 14.66 -21.66 11.18
CA VAL A 7 14.61 -20.23 11.48
C VAL A 7 14.15 -20.10 12.93
N PRO A 8 14.96 -19.54 13.85
CA PRO A 8 14.56 -19.41 15.24
C PRO A 8 13.36 -18.44 15.34
N ALA A 9 12.48 -18.73 16.30
CA ALA A 9 11.39 -17.86 16.71
C ALA A 9 11.89 -16.41 16.88
N ALA A 10 11.07 -15.45 16.48
CA ALA A 10 11.38 -14.02 16.56
C ALA A 10 11.32 -13.50 18.00
N ASP A 11 12.18 -14.02 18.87
CA ASP A 11 12.57 -13.37 20.12
C ASP A 11 13.61 -12.30 19.78
N GLY A 12 13.13 -11.16 19.29
CA GLY A 12 14.01 -10.11 18.80
C GLY A 12 13.51 -8.72 19.17
N THR A 13 14.04 -8.20 20.27
CA THR A 13 13.91 -6.78 20.67
C THR A 13 14.20 -5.83 19.48
N ALA A 14 13.81 -4.55 19.57
CA ALA A 14 14.10 -3.54 18.54
C ALA A 14 15.58 -3.53 18.11
N ALA A 15 16.51 -3.84 19.03
CA ALA A 15 17.93 -4.00 18.75
C ALA A 15 18.26 -5.20 17.84
N ALA A 16 17.61 -6.35 18.03
CA ALA A 16 17.89 -7.58 17.28
C ALA A 16 17.57 -7.44 15.78
N GLY A 17 16.43 -6.84 15.40
CA GLY A 17 16.12 -6.62 13.99
C GLY A 17 16.91 -5.48 13.32
N ALA A 18 17.42 -4.51 14.10
CA ALA A 18 18.37 -3.52 13.58
C ALA A 18 19.74 -4.17 13.28
N ALA A 19 20.21 -5.03 14.20
CA ALA A 19 21.39 -5.86 13.99
C ALA A 19 21.22 -6.80 12.79
N ALA A 20 20.03 -7.39 12.60
CA ALA A 20 19.73 -8.25 11.45
C ALA A 20 19.82 -7.51 10.11
N LEU A 21 19.32 -6.27 10.02
CA LEU A 21 19.50 -5.42 8.83
C LEU A 21 20.98 -5.15 8.57
N LEU A 22 21.72 -4.71 9.59
CA LEU A 22 23.14 -4.38 9.47
C LEU A 22 23.99 -5.60 9.11
N ALA A 23 23.61 -6.81 9.51
CA ALA A 23 24.29 -8.05 9.16
C ALA A 23 23.98 -8.54 7.73
N HIS A 24 22.83 -8.15 7.15
CA HIS A 24 22.39 -8.63 5.85
C HIS A 24 23.24 -8.07 4.70
N ARG A 25 23.94 -8.93 3.96
CA ARG A 25 24.91 -8.51 2.91
C ARG A 25 24.27 -7.70 1.77
N PRO A 26 23.11 -8.07 1.19
CA PRO A 26 22.42 -7.23 0.21
C PRO A 26 22.09 -5.83 0.74
N TRP A 27 21.62 -5.73 1.99
CA TRP A 27 21.33 -4.47 2.66
C TRP A 27 22.57 -3.58 2.75
N ARG A 28 23.67 -4.12 3.29
CA ARG A 28 24.95 -3.39 3.42
C ARG A 28 25.50 -2.85 2.11
N ARG A 29 25.28 -3.56 0.99
CA ARG A 29 25.72 -3.12 -0.36
C ARG A 29 24.79 -2.07 -0.94
N TRP A 30 23.50 -2.20 -0.68
CA TRP A 30 22.50 -1.28 -1.19
C TRP A 30 22.51 0.07 -0.47
N VAL A 31 22.69 0.13 0.85
CA VAL A 31 22.71 1.39 1.62
C VAL A 31 23.65 2.46 1.03
N PRO A 32 24.95 2.21 0.80
CA PRO A 32 25.83 3.23 0.22
C PRO A 32 25.41 3.62 -1.20
N THR A 33 24.97 2.65 -2.01
CA THR A 33 24.46 2.90 -3.37
C THR A 33 23.23 3.82 -3.34
N SER A 34 22.31 3.52 -2.42
CA SER A 34 21.05 4.21 -2.19
C SER A 34 21.27 5.65 -1.69
N ALA A 35 22.22 5.87 -0.79
CA ALA A 35 22.64 7.21 -0.37
C ALA A 35 23.26 7.99 -1.54
N LEU A 36 24.22 7.38 -2.25
CA LEU A 36 24.94 8.01 -3.36
C LEU A 36 24.01 8.42 -4.51
N SER A 37 22.94 7.67 -4.75
CA SER A 37 21.94 8.00 -5.78
C SER A 37 20.96 9.11 -5.39
N ARG A 38 20.79 9.42 -4.09
CA ARG A 38 19.81 10.43 -3.62
C ARG A 38 20.43 11.79 -3.36
N VAL A 39 21.69 11.83 -2.91
CA VAL A 39 22.40 13.10 -2.66
C VAL A 39 22.38 14.03 -3.90
N PRO A 40 22.64 13.56 -5.14
CA PRO A 40 22.54 14.41 -6.33
C PRO A 40 21.15 15.00 -6.56
N MET A 41 20.08 14.27 -6.20
CA MET A 41 18.72 14.78 -6.32
C MET A 41 18.48 15.98 -5.40
N ALA A 42 19.07 15.97 -4.20
CA ALA A 42 19.01 17.07 -3.25
C ALA A 42 19.94 18.24 -3.62
N MET A 43 21.02 17.98 -4.34
CA MET A 43 21.95 19.01 -4.83
C MET A 43 21.38 19.78 -6.03
N ALA A 44 20.74 19.06 -6.96
CA ALA A 44 20.39 19.58 -8.27
C ALA A 44 19.57 20.88 -8.27
N PRO A 45 18.50 21.07 -7.45
CA PRO A 45 17.75 22.31 -7.43
C PRO A 45 18.61 23.54 -7.11
N LEU A 46 19.49 23.44 -6.11
CA LEU A 46 20.36 24.55 -5.70
C LEU A 46 21.52 24.75 -6.68
N ALA A 47 22.09 23.68 -7.22
CA ALA A 47 23.14 23.78 -8.23
C ALA A 47 22.60 24.46 -9.51
N VAL A 48 21.40 24.09 -9.96
CA VAL A 48 20.70 24.72 -11.10
C VAL A 48 20.33 26.17 -10.78
N LEU A 49 19.92 26.47 -9.56
CA LEU A 49 19.62 27.84 -9.14
C LEU A 49 20.86 28.74 -9.25
N LEU A 50 21.97 28.31 -8.65
CA LEU A 50 23.23 29.06 -8.68
C LEU A 50 23.75 29.21 -10.11
N LEU A 51 23.58 28.17 -10.95
CA LEU A 51 23.90 28.25 -12.37
C LEU A 51 23.05 29.29 -13.08
N GLY A 52 21.73 29.26 -12.88
CA GLY A 52 20.81 30.18 -13.53
C GLY A 52 21.10 31.64 -13.15
N GLU A 53 21.34 31.89 -11.85
CA GLU A 53 21.74 33.21 -11.38
C GLU A 53 23.08 33.64 -11.99
N HIS A 54 24.07 32.76 -12.03
CA HIS A 54 25.38 33.07 -12.61
C HIS A 54 25.29 33.36 -14.11
N ALA A 55 24.55 32.53 -14.85
CA ALA A 55 24.44 32.60 -16.31
C ALA A 55 23.58 33.78 -16.79
N THR A 56 22.56 34.19 -16.03
CA THR A 56 21.65 35.27 -16.45
C THR A 56 21.84 36.57 -15.68
N GLY A 57 22.61 36.56 -14.59
CA GLY A 57 22.69 37.67 -13.63
C GLY A 57 21.39 37.90 -12.84
N SER A 58 20.42 36.97 -12.91
CA SER A 58 19.11 37.11 -12.29
C SER A 58 18.80 35.95 -11.36
N LEU A 59 18.69 36.25 -10.07
CA LEU A 59 18.24 35.31 -9.06
C LEU A 59 16.87 34.70 -9.41
N THR A 60 15.96 35.51 -9.95
CA THR A 60 14.62 35.08 -10.38
C THR A 60 14.70 34.00 -11.46
N SER A 61 15.63 34.12 -12.42
CA SER A 61 15.86 33.07 -13.43
C SER A 61 16.42 31.80 -12.81
N GLY A 62 17.32 31.91 -11.81
CA GLY A 62 17.81 30.77 -11.05
C GLY A 62 16.69 30.00 -10.34
N VAL A 63 15.83 30.71 -9.61
CA VAL A 63 14.66 30.12 -8.93
C VAL A 63 13.70 29.47 -9.93
N PHE A 64 13.48 30.11 -11.08
CA PHE A 64 12.67 29.56 -12.16
C PHE A 64 13.22 28.23 -12.69
N LEU A 65 14.51 28.17 -13.03
CA LEU A 65 15.15 26.96 -13.54
C LEU A 65 15.14 25.81 -12.52
N ALA A 66 15.37 26.12 -11.24
CA ALA A 66 15.22 25.15 -10.16
C ALA A 66 13.77 24.62 -10.03
N GLY A 67 12.78 25.48 -10.25
CA GLY A 67 11.37 25.11 -10.34
C GLY A 67 11.08 24.18 -11.52
N VAL A 68 11.65 24.46 -12.70
CA VAL A 68 11.53 23.59 -13.89
C VAL A 68 12.14 22.21 -13.65
N PHE A 69 13.37 22.15 -13.12
CA PHE A 69 14.00 20.89 -12.74
C PHE A 69 13.11 20.09 -11.78
N SER A 70 12.65 20.75 -10.72
CA SER A 70 11.85 20.11 -9.67
C SER A 70 10.55 19.56 -10.25
N LEU A 71 9.88 20.33 -11.14
CA LEU A 71 8.60 19.93 -11.74
C LEU A 71 8.76 18.64 -12.55
N PHE A 72 9.82 18.56 -13.37
CA PHE A 72 10.09 17.39 -14.20
C PHE A 72 10.68 16.22 -13.41
N SER A 73 11.23 16.45 -12.21
CA SER A 73 11.61 15.38 -11.27
C SER A 73 10.42 14.81 -10.50
N GLY A 74 9.32 15.56 -10.38
CA GLY A 74 8.12 15.15 -9.64
C GLY A 74 7.01 14.62 -10.54
N ALA A 75 6.45 15.50 -11.38
CA ALA A 75 5.19 15.24 -12.11
C ALA A 75 5.22 14.00 -13.02
N PRO A 76 6.32 13.70 -13.76
CA PRO A 76 6.44 12.48 -14.55
C PRO A 76 6.61 11.20 -13.72
N GLY A 77 6.87 11.31 -12.41
CA GLY A 77 7.24 10.20 -11.52
C GLY A 77 6.37 8.94 -11.65
N PRO A 78 5.02 9.02 -11.63
CA PRO A 78 4.16 7.85 -11.77
C PRO A 78 4.30 7.16 -13.13
N PHE A 79 4.47 7.93 -14.21
CA PHE A 79 4.64 7.41 -15.56
C PHE A 79 6.01 6.75 -15.74
N VAL A 80 7.06 7.41 -15.25
CA VAL A 80 8.43 6.86 -15.27
C VAL A 80 8.53 5.64 -14.37
N GLY A 81 7.90 5.65 -13.19
CA GLY A 81 7.81 4.49 -12.29
C GLY A 81 7.13 3.29 -12.96
N ARG A 82 6.01 3.52 -13.67
CA ARG A 82 5.34 2.48 -14.46
C ARG A 82 6.21 1.96 -15.60
N LEU A 83 7.00 2.84 -16.24
CA LEU A 83 7.97 2.43 -17.26
C LEU A 83 9.09 1.57 -16.65
N LEU A 84 9.64 1.97 -15.51
CA LEU A 84 10.66 1.21 -14.78
C LEU A 84 10.16 -0.18 -14.36
N ASP A 85 8.90 -0.28 -13.93
CA ASP A 85 8.28 -1.57 -13.56
C ASP A 85 8.21 -2.56 -14.75
N ARG A 86 8.28 -2.10 -16.01
CA ARG A 86 8.31 -2.96 -17.22
C ARG A 86 9.69 -3.51 -17.56
N PHE A 87 10.74 -2.99 -16.94
CA PHE A 87 12.11 -3.41 -17.17
C PHE A 87 12.73 -4.01 -15.91
N GLU A 88 13.94 -4.54 -16.04
CA GLU A 88 14.75 -4.91 -14.87
C GLU A 88 15.11 -3.63 -14.10
N MET A 89 14.64 -3.50 -12.86
CA MET A 89 14.63 -2.24 -12.10
C MET A 89 16.01 -1.63 -11.97
N ARG A 90 17.04 -2.45 -11.69
CA ARG A 90 18.43 -1.96 -11.54
C ARG A 90 18.95 -1.36 -12.84
N ARG A 91 18.69 -2.00 -13.99
CA ARG A 91 19.05 -1.45 -15.31
C ARG A 91 18.34 -0.14 -15.58
N GLY A 92 17.05 -0.04 -15.27
CA GLY A 92 16.29 1.19 -15.40
C GLY A 92 16.89 2.34 -14.58
N LEU A 93 17.15 2.09 -13.29
CA LEU A 93 17.78 3.07 -12.39
C LEU A 93 19.19 3.47 -12.82
N LEU A 94 19.98 2.53 -13.35
CA LEU A 94 21.30 2.83 -13.89
C LEU A 94 21.21 3.82 -15.05
N TRP A 95 20.30 3.59 -16.01
CA TRP A 95 20.13 4.49 -17.15
C TRP A 95 19.59 5.86 -16.74
N SER A 96 18.70 5.91 -15.75
CA SER A 96 18.27 7.17 -15.13
C SER A 96 19.45 7.98 -14.58
N LEU A 97 20.38 7.34 -13.84
CA LEU A 97 21.56 8.00 -13.28
C LEU A 97 22.57 8.43 -14.34
N VAL A 98 22.74 7.64 -15.41
CA VAL A 98 23.59 8.01 -16.56
C VAL A 98 23.00 9.21 -17.30
N ALA A 99 21.70 9.21 -17.56
CA ALA A 99 21.00 10.34 -18.18
C ALA A 99 21.06 11.60 -17.30
N ALA A 100 20.97 11.44 -15.97
CA ALA A 100 21.15 12.53 -15.03
C ALA A 100 22.57 13.12 -15.11
N ALA A 101 23.61 12.28 -15.09
CA ALA A 101 24.99 12.75 -15.24
C ALA A 101 25.19 13.47 -16.58
N GLY A 102 24.72 12.90 -17.68
CA GLY A 102 24.85 13.48 -19.02
C GLY A 102 24.14 14.83 -19.15
N SER A 103 22.91 14.94 -18.66
CA SER A 103 22.16 16.22 -18.67
C SER A 103 22.80 17.29 -17.78
N THR A 104 23.37 16.93 -16.62
CA THR A 104 24.14 17.87 -15.79
C THR A 104 25.43 18.34 -16.48
N ILE A 105 26.14 17.44 -17.18
CA ILE A 105 27.33 17.82 -17.97
C ILE A 105 26.96 18.76 -19.11
N LEU A 106 25.82 18.52 -19.78
CA LEU A 106 25.32 19.41 -20.82
C LEU A 106 24.99 20.80 -20.25
N LEU A 107 24.38 20.89 -19.06
CA LEU A 107 24.15 22.17 -18.38
C LEU A 107 25.46 22.93 -18.14
N LEU A 108 26.49 22.25 -17.63
CA LEU A 108 27.81 22.83 -17.42
C LEU A 108 28.44 23.32 -18.74
N ALA A 109 28.35 22.53 -19.80
CA ALA A 109 28.85 22.91 -21.11
C ALA A 109 28.10 24.13 -21.68
N THR A 110 26.78 24.19 -21.51
CA THR A 110 25.99 25.34 -21.97
C THR A 110 26.29 26.63 -21.22
N ALA A 111 26.63 26.53 -19.93
CA ALA A 111 27.09 27.64 -19.12
C ALA A 111 28.41 28.22 -19.65
N ALA A 112 29.38 27.36 -19.92
CA ALA A 112 30.66 27.76 -20.49
C ALA A 112 30.53 28.43 -21.88
N LEU A 113 29.47 28.10 -22.62
CA LEU A 113 29.22 28.63 -23.98
C LEU A 113 28.31 29.86 -24.00
N GLY A 114 27.81 30.34 -22.86
CA GLY A 114 26.90 31.49 -22.80
C GLY A 114 25.58 31.25 -23.55
N ALA A 115 25.01 30.05 -23.43
CA ALA A 115 23.80 29.66 -24.14
C ALA A 115 22.56 30.52 -23.79
N PRO A 116 21.52 30.56 -24.63
CA PRO A 116 20.27 31.27 -24.34
C PRO A 116 19.43 30.56 -23.25
N LEU A 117 18.61 31.33 -22.52
CA LEU A 117 17.79 30.85 -21.38
C LEU A 117 16.93 29.62 -21.71
N TRP A 118 16.32 29.56 -22.90
CA TRP A 118 15.45 28.45 -23.29
C TRP A 118 16.19 27.10 -23.32
N LEU A 119 17.50 27.09 -23.59
CA LEU A 119 18.28 25.87 -23.61
C LEU A 119 18.51 25.35 -22.18
N TYR A 120 18.74 26.24 -21.21
CA TYR A 120 18.78 25.85 -19.80
C TYR A 120 17.45 25.28 -19.33
N VAL A 121 16.32 25.86 -19.74
CA VAL A 121 14.98 25.33 -19.42
C VAL A 121 14.83 23.89 -19.90
N LEU A 122 15.19 23.63 -21.17
CA LEU A 122 15.11 22.29 -21.75
C LEU A 122 16.02 21.29 -21.02
N LEU A 123 17.26 21.67 -20.72
CA LEU A 123 18.21 20.80 -20.05
C LEU A 123 17.87 20.57 -18.57
N CYS A 124 17.30 21.55 -17.87
CA CYS A 124 16.77 21.38 -16.52
C CYS A 124 15.57 20.43 -16.51
N ALA A 125 14.68 20.53 -17.49
CA ALA A 125 13.56 19.61 -17.65
C ALA A 125 14.05 18.17 -17.93
N LEU A 126 15.05 18.02 -18.81
CA LEU A 126 15.67 16.71 -19.11
C LEU A 126 16.35 16.11 -17.87
N GLN A 127 17.09 16.92 -17.12
CA GLN A 127 17.72 16.51 -15.88
C GLN A 127 16.68 16.08 -14.84
N GLY A 128 15.61 16.86 -14.66
CA GLY A 128 14.50 16.50 -13.78
C GLY A 128 13.87 15.16 -14.17
N LEU A 129 13.53 15.01 -15.46
CA LEU A 129 12.91 13.79 -16.00
C LEU A 129 13.79 12.55 -15.76
N SER A 130 15.11 12.69 -15.93
CA SER A 130 16.05 11.60 -15.70
C SER A 130 16.05 11.09 -14.25
N MET A 131 15.67 11.94 -13.28
CA MET A 131 15.62 11.61 -11.86
C MET A 131 14.22 11.21 -11.36
N ALA A 132 13.18 11.36 -12.17
CA ALA A 132 11.78 11.24 -11.72
C ALA A 132 11.38 9.86 -11.16
N GLY A 133 12.04 8.79 -11.62
CA GLY A 133 11.79 7.43 -11.17
C GLY A 133 12.67 6.95 -10.01
N LEU A 134 13.67 7.73 -9.58
CA LEU A 134 14.70 7.27 -8.64
C LEU A 134 14.13 6.92 -7.27
N LEU A 135 13.30 7.78 -6.68
CA LEU A 135 12.70 7.53 -5.36
C LEU A 135 11.84 6.26 -5.35
N GLY A 136 10.92 6.15 -6.30
CA GLY A 136 10.03 4.98 -6.43
C GLY A 136 10.79 3.68 -6.71
N GLY A 137 11.73 3.70 -7.66
CA GLY A 137 12.50 2.51 -8.02
C GLY A 137 13.47 2.06 -6.93
N MET A 138 14.11 2.99 -6.20
CA MET A 138 14.95 2.64 -5.06
C MET A 138 14.15 1.99 -3.94
N ARG A 139 12.95 2.49 -3.68
CA ARG A 139 12.05 1.90 -2.68
C ARG A 139 11.58 0.52 -3.11
N ALA A 140 11.35 0.28 -4.40
CA ALA A 140 11.01 -1.04 -4.94
C ALA A 140 12.12 -2.09 -4.73
N LEU A 141 13.41 -1.69 -4.77
CA LEU A 141 14.53 -2.60 -4.51
C LEU A 141 14.54 -3.15 -3.07
N LEU A 142 13.86 -2.51 -2.12
CA LEU A 142 13.76 -3.03 -0.74
C LEU A 142 13.17 -4.44 -0.68
N LEU A 143 12.33 -4.81 -1.66
CA LEU A 143 11.74 -6.15 -1.77
C LEU A 143 12.78 -7.28 -1.91
N VAL A 144 13.96 -6.98 -2.44
CA VAL A 144 15.05 -7.95 -2.65
C VAL A 144 16.30 -7.66 -1.81
N VAL A 145 16.35 -6.50 -1.18
CA VAL A 145 17.48 -6.03 -0.37
C VAL A 145 17.24 -6.26 1.13
N ALA A 146 16.00 -6.09 1.60
CA ALA A 146 15.65 -6.26 3.00
C ALA A 146 15.54 -7.75 3.37
N PRO A 147 16.04 -8.17 4.55
CA PRO A 147 15.85 -9.53 5.03
C PRO A 147 14.36 -9.80 5.30
N PRO A 148 13.90 -11.07 5.15
CA PRO A 148 12.52 -11.46 5.47
C PRO A 148 12.10 -11.01 6.88
N GLY A 149 10.87 -10.55 7.02
CA GLY A 149 10.33 -10.04 8.29
C GLY A 149 10.79 -8.64 8.71
N ASN A 150 11.74 -8.01 8.00
CA ASN A 150 12.28 -6.68 8.36
C ASN A 150 11.92 -5.55 7.39
N LEU A 151 11.01 -5.78 6.44
CA LEU A 151 10.65 -4.82 5.40
C LEU A 151 10.16 -3.48 5.97
N ARG A 152 9.38 -3.48 7.06
CA ARG A 152 8.91 -2.24 7.72
C ARG A 152 10.08 -1.40 8.24
N ARG A 153 11.08 -2.03 8.85
CA ARG A 153 12.29 -1.35 9.36
C ARG A 153 13.16 -0.84 8.22
N ALA A 154 13.24 -1.61 7.12
CA ALA A 154 13.92 -1.19 5.91
C ALA A 154 13.28 0.05 5.28
N HIS A 155 11.94 0.14 5.23
CA HIS A 155 11.22 1.34 4.80
C HIS A 155 11.52 2.55 5.69
N PHE A 156 11.56 2.36 7.01
CA PHE A 156 11.90 3.44 7.94
C PHE A 156 13.34 3.96 7.72
N ALA A 157 14.30 3.05 7.63
CA ALA A 157 15.70 3.40 7.37
C ALA A 157 15.87 4.09 6.00
N GLU A 158 15.14 3.65 4.98
CA GLU A 158 15.13 4.29 3.66
C GLU A 158 14.58 5.72 3.71
N SER A 159 13.46 5.95 4.41
CA SER A 159 12.92 7.29 4.62
C SER A 159 13.93 8.19 5.35
N LEU A 160 14.63 7.69 6.37
CA LEU A 160 15.69 8.45 7.04
C LEU A 160 16.84 8.82 6.10
N MET A 161 17.22 7.93 5.17
CA MET A 161 18.24 8.22 4.17
C MET A 161 17.82 9.32 3.20
N VAL A 162 16.53 9.41 2.85
CA VAL A 162 15.98 10.51 2.06
C VAL A 162 16.17 11.84 2.79
N GLU A 163 15.79 11.90 4.07
CA GLU A 163 15.94 13.11 4.89
C GLU A 163 17.40 13.52 5.08
N LEU A 164 18.29 12.56 5.34
CA LEU A 164 19.74 12.82 5.42
C LEU A 164 20.30 13.36 4.10
N SER A 165 19.82 12.84 2.97
CA SER A 165 20.24 13.33 1.65
C SER A 165 19.77 14.78 1.43
N ALA A 166 18.58 15.13 1.91
CA ALA A 166 18.05 16.49 1.86
C ALA A 166 18.84 17.50 2.71
N VAL A 167 19.56 17.03 3.74
CA VAL A 167 20.50 17.85 4.53
C VAL A 167 21.86 17.93 3.84
N LEU A 168 22.40 16.78 3.42
CA LEU A 168 23.75 16.71 2.82
C LEU A 168 23.84 17.43 1.48
N GLY A 169 22.80 17.39 0.65
CA GLY A 169 22.79 18.00 -0.68
C GLY A 169 23.13 19.51 -0.64
N PRO A 170 22.36 20.35 0.08
CA PRO A 170 22.65 21.76 0.21
C PRO A 170 24.04 22.05 0.81
N LEU A 171 24.48 21.29 1.82
CA LEU A 171 25.82 21.44 2.40
C LEU A 171 26.94 21.21 1.37
N LEU A 172 26.80 20.18 0.54
CA LEU A 172 27.75 19.87 -0.53
C LEU A 172 27.72 20.92 -1.64
N VAL A 173 26.54 21.41 -2.03
CA VAL A 173 26.43 22.51 -3.01
C VAL A 173 27.13 23.76 -2.47
N GLY A 174 26.90 24.14 -1.22
CA GLY A 174 27.56 25.27 -0.57
C GLY A 174 29.08 25.11 -0.53
N ALA A 175 29.57 23.97 -0.08
CA ALA A 175 31.00 23.68 -0.01
C ALA A 175 31.68 23.74 -1.39
N LEU A 176 31.07 23.13 -2.42
CA LEU A 176 31.60 23.15 -3.78
C LEU A 176 31.53 24.55 -4.39
N ALA A 177 30.45 25.28 -4.15
CA ALA A 177 30.28 26.66 -4.62
C ALA A 177 31.31 27.62 -4.02
N LEU A 178 31.76 27.38 -2.77
CA LEU A 178 32.87 28.14 -2.18
C LEU A 178 34.22 27.85 -2.86
N LEU A 179 34.41 26.65 -3.40
CA LEU A 179 35.67 26.25 -4.04
C LEU A 179 35.76 26.70 -5.50
N GLY A 180 34.65 26.71 -6.23
CA GLY A 180 34.67 27.01 -7.66
C GLY A 180 33.33 27.45 -8.24
N GLY A 181 32.47 28.09 -7.43
CA GLY A 181 31.21 28.67 -7.89
C GLY A 181 30.17 27.63 -8.34
N ALA A 182 29.20 28.10 -9.14
CA ALA A 182 28.10 27.28 -9.64
C ALA A 182 28.61 26.08 -10.46
N ASP A 183 29.69 26.26 -11.21
CA ASP A 183 30.30 25.24 -12.05
C ASP A 183 30.84 24.05 -11.22
N ALA A 184 31.51 24.34 -10.10
CA ALA A 184 31.99 23.30 -9.20
C ALA A 184 30.83 22.52 -8.54
N ALA A 185 29.74 23.21 -8.19
CA ALA A 185 28.55 22.57 -7.64
C ALA A 185 27.87 21.62 -8.66
N LEU A 186 27.76 22.05 -9.92
CA LEU A 186 27.24 21.23 -11.02
C LEU A 186 28.17 20.06 -11.36
N ALA A 187 29.47 20.29 -11.45
CA ALA A 187 30.46 19.25 -11.70
C ALA A 187 30.43 18.18 -10.59
N GLY A 188 30.33 18.58 -9.33
CA GLY A 188 30.15 17.66 -8.21
C GLY A 188 28.84 16.88 -8.29
N THR A 189 27.73 17.53 -8.68
CA THR A 189 26.44 16.86 -8.90
C THR A 189 26.55 15.80 -10.02
N ALA A 190 27.17 16.14 -11.16
CA ALA A 190 27.39 15.22 -12.27
C ALA A 190 28.27 14.03 -11.89
N LEU A 191 29.37 14.29 -11.16
CA LEU A 191 30.28 13.26 -10.66
C LEU A 191 29.57 12.27 -9.74
N LEU A 192 28.74 12.78 -8.81
CA LEU A 192 27.98 11.92 -7.91
C LEU A 192 26.89 11.13 -8.65
N CYS A 193 26.22 11.70 -9.66
CA CYS A 193 25.33 10.94 -10.55
C CYS A 193 26.06 9.80 -11.27
N ALA A 194 27.25 10.06 -11.82
CA ALA A 194 28.06 9.04 -12.50
C ALA A 194 28.53 7.95 -11.53
N ALA A 195 29.01 8.35 -10.34
CA ALA A 195 29.43 7.44 -9.28
C ALA A 195 28.25 6.58 -8.78
N ALA A 196 27.06 7.17 -8.63
CA ALA A 196 25.83 6.46 -8.32
C ALA A 196 25.47 5.43 -9.40
N GLY A 197 25.55 5.81 -10.68
CA GLY A 197 25.31 4.89 -11.80
C GLY A 197 26.29 3.72 -11.84
N TRP A 198 27.56 3.96 -11.49
CA TRP A 198 28.56 2.91 -11.33
C TRP A 198 28.24 1.99 -10.16
N ALA A 199 27.93 2.55 -8.98
CA ALA A 199 27.55 1.79 -7.78
C ALA A 199 26.28 0.95 -7.99
N MET A 200 25.32 1.45 -8.78
CA MET A 200 24.06 0.76 -9.10
C MET A 200 24.29 -0.60 -9.78
N ARG A 201 25.42 -0.81 -10.46
CA ARG A 201 25.77 -2.12 -11.05
C ARG A 201 25.87 -3.23 -10.00
N SER A 202 26.18 -2.87 -8.76
CA SER A 202 26.32 -3.80 -7.63
C SER A 202 25.01 -4.08 -6.89
N ALA A 203 23.94 -3.33 -7.19
CA ALA A 203 22.63 -3.56 -6.61
C ALA A 203 22.05 -4.91 -7.09
N PRO A 204 21.21 -5.57 -6.29
CA PRO A 204 20.50 -6.77 -6.73
C PRO A 204 19.56 -6.44 -7.89
N ALA A 205 19.44 -7.40 -8.82
CA ALA A 205 18.48 -7.30 -9.90
C ALA A 205 17.07 -7.56 -9.36
N LEU A 206 16.10 -6.79 -9.86
CA LEU A 206 14.68 -7.05 -9.63
C LEU A 206 14.02 -7.21 -11.00
N PRO A 207 13.51 -8.41 -11.35
CA PRO A 207 12.93 -8.64 -12.67
C PRO A 207 11.67 -7.79 -12.88
N PRO A 208 11.29 -7.59 -14.16
CA PRO A 208 10.08 -6.87 -14.52
C PRO A 208 8.86 -7.32 -13.71
N ALA A 209 7.97 -6.39 -13.39
CA ALA A 209 6.70 -6.74 -12.79
C ALA A 209 5.89 -7.60 -13.79
N PRO A 210 5.09 -8.58 -13.30
CA PRO A 210 4.18 -9.34 -14.16
C PRO A 210 3.25 -8.38 -14.92
N ALA A 211 2.96 -8.68 -16.18
CA ALA A 211 2.03 -7.88 -16.98
C ALA A 211 0.63 -7.90 -16.34
N ALA A 212 0.26 -6.82 -15.66
CA ALA A 212 -1.09 -6.65 -15.14
C ALA A 212 -2.01 -6.19 -16.28
N ALA A 213 -3.22 -6.77 -16.36
CA ALA A 213 -4.30 -6.29 -17.22
C ALA A 213 -4.53 -4.77 -17.07
N ALA A 214 -5.00 -4.15 -18.15
CA ALA A 214 -5.15 -2.70 -18.35
C ALA A 214 -5.51 -1.94 -17.06
N THR A 215 -4.48 -1.43 -16.40
CA THR A 215 -4.64 -0.74 -15.13
C THR A 215 -4.86 0.74 -15.41
N PRO A 216 -5.88 1.39 -14.81
CA PRO A 216 -6.19 2.77 -15.11
C PRO A 216 -5.00 3.68 -14.83
N LEU A 217 -4.87 4.69 -15.70
CA LEU A 217 -3.79 5.68 -15.69
C LEU A 217 -3.78 6.53 -14.41
N LEU A 218 -4.96 6.76 -13.82
CA LEU A 218 -5.16 7.52 -12.59
C LEU A 218 -5.41 6.57 -11.40
N PRO A 219 -4.95 6.93 -10.18
CA PRO A 219 -5.22 6.17 -8.99
C PRO A 219 -6.68 6.37 -8.54
N ALA A 220 -7.13 5.59 -7.55
CA ALA A 220 -8.47 5.73 -6.98
C ALA A 220 -8.71 7.15 -6.43
N VAL A 221 -9.96 7.61 -6.46
CA VAL A 221 -10.37 8.97 -6.03
C VAL A 221 -9.85 9.34 -4.63
N PRO A 222 -9.86 8.47 -3.61
CA PRO A 222 -9.28 8.78 -2.29
C PRO A 222 -7.79 9.14 -2.36
N VAL A 223 -7.02 8.40 -3.15
CA VAL A 223 -5.58 8.62 -3.35
C VAL A 223 -5.33 9.94 -4.07
N LEU A 224 -6.15 10.26 -5.08
CA LEU A 224 -6.05 11.54 -5.78
C LEU A 224 -6.31 12.73 -4.84
N ARG A 225 -7.32 12.63 -3.96
CA ARG A 225 -7.63 13.67 -2.97
C ARG A 225 -6.49 13.89 -1.98
N ILE A 226 -5.89 12.81 -1.48
CA ILE A 226 -4.74 12.91 -0.56
C ILE A 226 -3.52 13.48 -1.29
N SER A 227 -3.25 13.02 -2.51
CA SER A 227 -2.15 13.53 -3.33
C SER A 227 -2.30 15.04 -3.61
N LEU A 228 -3.52 15.52 -3.87
CA LEU A 228 -3.80 16.95 -4.03
C LEU A 228 -3.49 17.74 -2.75
N LEU A 229 -3.85 17.20 -1.59
CA LEU A 229 -3.53 17.85 -0.31
C LEU A 229 -2.02 17.93 -0.08
N VAL A 230 -1.29 16.84 -0.32
CA VAL A 230 0.18 16.78 -0.23
C VAL A 230 0.83 17.80 -1.17
N LEU A 231 0.31 17.91 -2.39
CA LEU A 231 0.74 18.90 -3.37
C LEU A 231 0.58 20.32 -2.80
N CYS A 232 -0.60 20.68 -2.30
CA CYS A 232 -0.84 22.02 -1.77
C CYS A 232 0.02 22.34 -0.53
N VAL A 233 0.19 21.38 0.39
CA VAL A 233 1.06 21.56 1.57
C VAL A 233 2.50 21.79 1.12
N SER A 234 2.98 20.99 0.18
CA SER A 234 4.34 21.07 -0.34
C SER A 234 4.57 22.34 -1.17
N THR A 235 3.56 22.89 -1.83
CA THR A 235 3.61 24.21 -2.46
C THR A 235 3.98 25.31 -1.46
N GLY A 236 3.37 25.30 -0.26
CA GLY A 236 3.70 26.27 0.78
C GLY A 236 5.17 26.20 1.19
N TYR A 237 5.68 25.00 1.44
CA TYR A 237 7.10 24.80 1.77
C TYR A 237 8.05 25.09 0.59
N GLY A 238 7.60 24.85 -0.64
CA GLY A 238 8.31 25.25 -1.86
C GLY A 238 8.49 26.76 -1.95
N VAL A 239 7.45 27.54 -1.60
CA VAL A 239 7.56 29.01 -1.56
C VAL A 239 8.57 29.45 -0.49
N LEU A 240 8.52 28.87 0.71
CA LEU A 240 9.47 29.21 1.79
C LEU A 240 10.92 28.95 1.38
N THR A 241 11.18 27.78 0.80
CA THR A 241 12.53 27.37 0.39
C THR A 241 13.05 28.15 -0.81
N ALA A 242 12.19 28.42 -1.80
CA ALA A 242 12.53 29.25 -2.96
C ALA A 242 12.83 30.72 -2.59
N ASN A 243 12.29 31.20 -1.46
CA ASN A 243 12.51 32.56 -0.98
C ASN A 243 13.84 32.73 -0.21
N ILE A 244 14.48 31.63 0.21
CA ILE A 244 15.72 31.67 1.01
C ILE A 244 16.82 32.50 0.33
N PRO A 245 17.14 32.30 -0.96
CA PRO A 245 18.20 33.07 -1.62
C PRO A 245 17.91 34.58 -1.64
N GLN A 246 16.65 34.96 -1.87
CA GLN A 246 16.29 36.36 -1.91
C GLN A 246 16.37 37.01 -0.52
N ARG A 247 16.04 36.25 0.53
CA ARG A 247 16.27 36.68 1.93
C ARG A 247 17.75 36.82 2.26
N MET A 248 18.62 35.95 1.74
CA MET A 248 20.06 36.13 1.92
C MET A 248 20.54 37.44 1.30
N ALA A 249 20.04 37.78 0.10
CA ALA A 249 20.34 39.06 -0.55
C ALA A 249 19.85 40.26 0.29
N ASP A 250 18.65 40.21 0.87
CA ASP A 250 18.14 41.25 1.77
C ASP A 250 19.05 41.47 2.99
N TYR A 251 19.71 40.42 3.48
CA TYR A 251 20.68 40.49 4.57
C TYR A 251 22.11 40.85 4.12
N GLY A 252 22.31 41.18 2.84
CA GLY A 252 23.64 41.50 2.28
C GLY A 252 24.53 40.28 2.06
N LEU A 253 23.95 39.07 1.97
CA LEU A 253 24.65 37.82 1.72
C LEU A 253 24.44 37.31 0.29
N THR A 254 25.34 36.45 -0.16
CA THR A 254 25.25 35.80 -1.49
C THR A 254 24.32 34.60 -1.48
N SER A 255 23.84 34.18 -2.65
CA SER A 255 23.02 32.98 -2.83
C SER A 255 23.72 31.69 -2.40
N THR A 256 25.04 31.65 -2.33
CA THR A 256 25.78 30.53 -1.73
C THR A 256 25.43 30.35 -0.25
N HIS A 257 25.15 31.44 0.50
CA HIS A 257 24.71 31.34 1.89
C HIS A 257 23.34 30.68 2.04
N ALA A 258 22.50 30.77 0.99
CA ALA A 258 21.18 30.14 0.97
C ALA A 258 21.28 28.62 1.08
N THR A 259 22.38 28.02 0.62
CA THR A 259 22.63 26.57 0.69
C THR A 259 22.73 26.09 2.15
N TRP A 260 23.42 26.84 3.01
CA TRP A 260 23.54 26.53 4.43
C TRP A 260 22.21 26.71 5.17
N VAL A 261 21.47 27.77 4.87
CA VAL A 261 20.14 28.00 5.45
C VAL A 261 19.13 26.94 4.99
N THR A 262 19.23 26.48 3.74
CA THR A 262 18.42 25.36 3.24
C THR A 262 18.77 24.06 3.97
N ALA A 263 20.04 23.81 4.28
CA ALA A 263 20.42 22.67 5.10
C ALA A 263 19.82 22.72 6.52
N VAL A 264 19.73 23.92 7.12
CA VAL A 264 19.07 24.13 8.42
C VAL A 264 17.57 23.79 8.32
N PHE A 265 16.89 24.25 7.28
CA PHE A 265 15.50 23.88 7.01
C PHE A 265 15.34 22.35 6.90
N SER A 266 16.16 21.68 6.07
CA SER A 266 16.14 20.23 5.93
C SER A 266 16.45 19.48 7.23
N THR A 267 17.29 20.05 8.11
CA THR A 267 17.61 19.47 9.42
C THR A 267 16.38 19.49 10.33
N GLY A 268 15.60 20.57 10.30
CA GLY A 268 14.31 20.66 11.00
C GLY A 268 13.31 19.61 10.50
N ALA A 269 13.20 19.44 9.18
CA ALA A 269 12.36 18.39 8.58
C ALA A 269 12.77 16.98 9.03
N CYS A 270 14.08 16.68 8.96
CA CYS A 270 14.65 15.41 9.41
C CYS A 270 14.35 15.15 10.89
N LEU A 271 14.56 16.13 11.76
CA LEU A 271 14.27 16.00 13.20
C LEU A 271 12.78 15.77 13.45
N GLY A 272 11.91 16.51 12.76
CA GLY A 272 10.46 16.31 12.81
C GLY A 272 10.04 14.88 12.46
N GLY A 273 10.61 14.32 11.39
CA GLY A 273 10.41 12.93 10.99
C GLY A 273 10.84 11.92 12.06
N VAL A 274 12.02 12.12 12.65
CA VAL A 274 12.51 11.29 13.77
C VAL A 274 11.55 11.37 14.96
N LEU A 275 11.16 12.57 15.38
CA LEU A 275 10.25 12.77 16.51
C LEU A 275 8.88 12.10 16.29
N ALA A 276 8.31 12.24 15.09
CA ALA A 276 7.04 11.58 14.74
C ALA A 276 7.15 10.05 14.74
N SER A 277 8.31 9.50 14.39
CA SER A 277 8.53 8.06 14.39
C SER A 277 8.61 7.44 15.80
N LEU A 278 8.99 8.23 16.81
CA LEU A 278 9.06 7.78 18.20
C LEU A 278 7.68 7.59 18.84
N ARG A 279 6.64 8.26 18.32
CA ARG A 279 5.25 8.17 18.81
C ARG A 279 4.26 8.18 17.63
N PRO A 280 4.09 7.04 16.93
CA PRO A 280 3.16 6.96 15.81
C PRO A 280 1.72 7.22 16.27
N LEU A 281 1.02 8.11 15.55
CA LEU A 281 -0.38 8.42 15.80
C LEU A 281 -1.29 7.36 15.15
N SER A 282 -2.41 7.03 15.80
CA SER A 282 -3.45 6.21 15.16
C SER A 282 -4.09 6.95 13.98
N ALA A 283 -4.56 6.21 12.97
CA ALA A 283 -5.13 6.78 11.74
C ALA A 283 -6.26 7.79 12.00
N ASP A 284 -7.11 7.52 13.00
CA ASP A 284 -8.25 8.36 13.40
C ASP A 284 -7.80 9.65 14.08
N ARG A 285 -6.82 9.58 15.00
CA ARG A 285 -6.26 10.78 15.65
C ARG A 285 -5.50 11.63 14.64
N ALA A 286 -4.85 11.00 13.68
CA ALA A 286 -4.18 11.68 12.60
C ALA A 286 -5.18 12.40 11.67
N ALA A 287 -6.43 11.92 11.53
CA ALA A 287 -7.48 12.54 10.71
C ALA A 287 -8.04 13.80 11.36
N ALA A 288 -8.45 13.68 12.61
CA ALA A 288 -8.93 14.81 13.39
C ALA A 288 -7.82 15.85 13.64
N GLY A 289 -6.56 15.41 13.72
CA GLY A 289 -5.41 16.28 13.97
C GLY A 289 -4.83 16.99 12.74
N THR A 290 -5.15 16.57 11.51
CA THR A 290 -4.55 17.17 10.28
C THR A 290 -4.82 18.69 10.18
N PRO A 291 -6.05 19.21 10.39
CA PRO A 291 -6.29 20.65 10.37
C PRO A 291 -5.53 21.40 11.47
N LEU A 292 -5.43 20.84 12.67
CA LEU A 292 -4.69 21.44 13.79
C LEU A 292 -3.19 21.52 13.48
N LEU A 293 -2.62 20.49 12.86
CA LEU A 293 -1.22 20.49 12.43
C LEU A 293 -0.97 21.51 11.30
N LEU A 294 -1.92 21.71 10.39
CA LEU A 294 -1.83 22.76 9.37
C LEU A 294 -1.93 24.16 9.97
N LEU A 295 -2.79 24.37 10.97
CA LEU A 295 -2.84 25.63 11.73
C LEU A 295 -1.52 25.88 12.49
N ALA A 296 -0.97 24.86 13.13
CA ALA A 296 0.33 24.94 13.79
C ALA A 296 1.45 25.25 12.78
N SER A 297 1.44 24.60 11.61
CA SER A 297 2.38 24.88 10.51
C SER A 297 2.30 26.32 10.03
N ALA A 298 1.09 26.85 9.83
CA ALA A 298 0.88 28.25 9.47
C ALA A 298 1.43 29.19 10.55
N ALA A 299 1.10 28.97 11.82
CA ALA A 299 1.56 29.80 12.93
C ALA A 299 3.08 29.80 13.09
N ILE A 300 3.73 28.63 12.99
CA ILE A 300 5.18 28.47 13.15
C ILE A 300 5.95 29.02 11.93
N SER A 301 5.32 29.13 10.76
CA SER A 301 5.94 29.69 9.57
C SER A 301 5.91 31.23 9.51
N LEU A 302 4.98 31.88 10.24
CA LEU A 302 4.86 33.35 10.28
C LEU A 302 6.15 34.10 10.66
N PRO A 303 6.92 33.68 11.68
CA PRO A 303 8.17 34.35 12.06
C PRO A 303 9.20 34.43 10.94
N ALA A 304 9.17 33.52 9.96
CA ALA A 304 10.12 33.54 8.84
C ALA A 304 9.95 34.80 7.96
N GLY A 305 8.73 35.32 7.81
CA GLY A 305 8.46 36.57 7.10
C GLY A 305 8.74 37.84 7.90
N LEU A 306 8.98 37.71 9.22
CA LEU A 306 9.24 38.84 10.12
C LEU A 306 10.70 38.94 10.56
N ALA A 307 11.48 37.88 10.35
CA ALA A 307 12.85 37.77 10.82
C ALA A 307 13.74 38.87 10.24
N GLN A 308 14.38 39.67 11.09
CA GLN A 308 15.28 40.75 10.67
C GLN A 308 16.76 40.33 10.60
N THR A 309 17.07 39.10 11.02
CA THR A 309 18.44 38.57 11.04
C THR A 309 18.48 37.20 10.40
N VAL A 310 19.65 36.86 9.83
CA VAL A 310 19.91 35.53 9.25
C VAL A 310 19.66 34.41 10.27
N GLY A 311 20.11 34.60 11.52
CA GLY A 311 19.91 33.62 12.60
C GLY A 311 18.44 33.45 12.98
N GLY A 312 17.68 34.55 13.09
CA GLY A 312 16.25 34.50 13.35
C GLY A 312 15.48 33.82 12.21
N TYR A 313 15.87 34.09 10.96
CA TYR A 313 15.27 33.48 9.78
C TYR A 313 15.55 31.98 9.70
N ALA A 314 16.82 31.57 9.93
CA ALA A 314 17.20 30.17 9.96
C ALA A 314 16.48 29.39 11.08
N ALA A 315 16.33 29.98 12.27
CA ALA A 315 15.59 29.38 13.38
C ALA A 315 14.08 29.22 13.06
N ALA A 316 13.48 30.24 12.43
CA ALA A 316 12.08 30.17 12.00
C ALA A 316 11.87 29.09 10.93
N LEU A 317 12.78 28.99 9.95
CA LEU A 317 12.74 27.95 8.93
C LEU A 317 12.90 26.55 9.53
N PHE A 318 13.86 26.35 10.45
CA PHE A 318 14.02 25.10 11.19
C PHE A 318 12.73 24.70 11.90
N ALA A 319 12.11 25.63 12.63
CA ALA A 319 10.87 25.38 13.35
C ALA A 319 9.72 25.02 12.40
N SER A 320 9.57 25.74 11.28
CA SER A 320 8.53 25.48 10.28
C SER A 320 8.65 24.09 9.66
N ALA A 321 9.88 23.62 9.48
CA ALA A 321 10.18 22.33 8.88
C ALA A 321 9.88 21.14 9.80
N LEU A 322 9.86 21.33 11.14
CA LEU A 322 9.53 20.25 12.10
C LEU A 322 8.20 19.57 11.82
N LEU A 323 7.24 20.27 11.22
CA LEU A 323 5.91 19.74 10.91
C LEU A 323 5.77 19.18 9.50
N LEU A 324 6.73 19.45 8.59
CA LEU A 324 6.68 19.01 7.19
C LEU A 324 6.58 17.49 7.07
N VAL A 325 7.56 16.77 7.63
CA VAL A 325 7.63 15.31 7.53
C VAL A 325 6.50 14.63 8.31
N PRO A 326 6.13 15.05 9.53
CA PRO A 326 4.95 14.51 10.22
C PRO A 326 3.63 14.69 9.44
N LEU A 327 3.38 15.88 8.88
CA LEU A 327 2.19 16.15 8.06
C LEU A 327 2.15 15.22 6.85
N ASN A 328 3.27 15.13 6.14
CA ASN A 328 3.41 14.26 4.98
C ASN A 328 3.27 12.77 5.34
N GLY A 329 3.88 12.32 6.43
CA GLY A 329 3.83 10.92 6.89
C GLY A 329 2.42 10.46 7.28
N ILE A 330 1.62 11.33 7.91
CA ILE A 330 0.20 11.07 8.19
C ILE A 330 -0.59 10.84 6.89
N LEU A 331 -0.30 11.61 5.85
CA LEU A 331 -0.98 11.50 4.56
C LEU A 331 -0.53 10.26 3.78
N VAL A 332 0.75 9.87 3.86
CA VAL A 332 1.29 8.63 3.26
C VAL A 332 0.60 7.39 3.81
N THR A 333 0.46 7.27 5.14
CA THR A 333 -0.11 6.06 5.75
C THR A 333 -1.54 5.78 5.30
N ARG A 334 -2.31 6.83 4.96
CA ARG A 334 -3.63 6.68 4.34
C ARG A 334 -3.58 6.22 2.89
N VAL A 335 -2.64 6.73 2.11
CA VAL A 335 -2.44 6.30 0.72
C VAL A 335 -2.02 4.83 0.68
N GLU A 336 -1.17 4.38 1.61
CA GLU A 336 -0.76 2.99 1.75
C GLU A 336 -1.92 2.06 2.14
N ALA A 337 -2.84 2.52 3.01
CA ALA A 337 -4.02 1.76 3.40
C ALA A 337 -5.03 1.57 2.23
N GLU A 338 -5.16 2.57 1.36
CA GLU A 338 -6.12 2.59 0.24
C GLU A 338 -5.61 1.87 -1.02
N LEU A 339 -4.30 1.93 -1.31
CA LEU A 339 -3.76 1.41 -2.57
C LEU A 339 -3.69 -0.12 -2.63
N GLY A 340 -3.52 -0.80 -1.50
CA GLY A 340 -3.11 -2.20 -1.46
C GLY A 340 -1.75 -2.41 -2.16
N LEU A 341 -0.95 -3.37 -1.73
CA LEU A 341 0.43 -3.55 -2.22
C LEU A 341 0.51 -4.19 -3.63
N ARG A 342 -0.27 -3.71 -4.61
CA ARG A 342 -0.31 -4.27 -5.98
C ARG A 342 0.65 -3.61 -6.99
N ARG A 343 1.25 -2.44 -6.70
CA ARG A 343 2.19 -1.75 -7.61
C ARG A 343 3.50 -1.40 -6.90
N ARG A 344 4.65 -1.80 -7.48
CA ARG A 344 5.98 -1.73 -6.82
C ARG A 344 6.56 -0.31 -6.81
N ALA A 345 6.76 0.32 -7.96
CA ALA A 345 7.29 1.68 -8.04
C ALA A 345 6.20 2.74 -8.25
N GLU A 346 5.18 2.44 -9.08
CA GLU A 346 4.10 3.40 -9.38
C GLU A 346 3.31 3.85 -8.14
N GLY A 347 2.96 2.90 -7.26
CA GLY A 347 2.13 3.17 -6.08
C GLY A 347 2.75 4.19 -5.12
N PHE A 348 4.07 4.12 -4.90
CA PHE A 348 4.81 5.09 -4.10
C PHE A 348 5.11 6.39 -4.84
N SER A 349 5.05 6.38 -6.18
CA SER A 349 5.40 7.53 -7.01
C SER A 349 4.32 8.61 -7.00
N TYR A 350 3.03 8.31 -6.76
CA TYR A 350 2.00 9.36 -6.69
C TYR A 350 2.20 10.33 -5.53
N PHE A 351 2.53 9.80 -4.35
CA PHE A 351 2.81 10.62 -3.18
C PHE A 351 4.08 11.46 -3.36
N GLY A 352 5.18 10.81 -3.76
CA GLY A 352 6.45 11.51 -4.00
C GLY A 352 6.32 12.57 -5.10
N ALA A 353 5.63 12.24 -6.19
CA ALA A 353 5.34 13.17 -7.28
C ALA A 353 4.50 14.35 -6.82
N ALA A 354 3.47 14.13 -6.00
CA ALA A 354 2.68 15.21 -5.44
C ALA A 354 3.50 16.16 -4.57
N ALA A 355 4.35 15.61 -3.68
CA ALA A 355 5.22 16.42 -2.83
C ALA A 355 6.23 17.24 -3.66
N THR A 356 6.93 16.60 -4.59
CA THR A 356 7.93 17.25 -5.44
C THR A 356 7.28 18.27 -6.40
N ALA A 357 6.17 17.92 -7.06
CA ALA A 357 5.44 18.83 -7.93
C ALA A 357 4.86 20.02 -7.16
N GLY A 358 4.34 19.80 -5.95
CA GLY A 358 3.93 20.86 -5.04
C GLY A 358 5.07 21.82 -4.73
N GLY A 359 6.20 21.31 -4.24
CA GLY A 359 7.40 22.13 -4.01
C GLY A 359 7.79 22.96 -5.23
N SER A 360 7.74 22.34 -6.42
CA SER A 360 8.03 23.00 -7.69
C SER A 360 7.08 24.14 -8.03
N LEU A 361 5.78 23.95 -7.81
CA LEU A 361 4.79 25.02 -7.95
C LEU A 361 5.10 26.19 -7.00
N GLY A 362 5.63 25.90 -5.82
CA GLY A 362 6.10 26.92 -4.89
C GLY A 362 7.30 27.72 -5.43
N TYR A 363 8.30 27.04 -6.02
CA TYR A 363 9.43 27.70 -6.69
C TYR A 363 8.97 28.59 -7.86
N LEU A 364 8.09 28.06 -8.71
CA LEU A 364 7.56 28.80 -9.86
C LEU A 364 6.72 30.00 -9.42
N ALA A 365 5.90 29.84 -8.37
CA ALA A 365 5.12 30.95 -7.81
C ALA A 365 6.02 32.03 -7.18
N ALA A 366 7.04 31.64 -6.41
CA ALA A 366 8.00 32.58 -5.83
C ALA A 366 8.74 33.35 -6.93
N SER A 367 9.20 32.67 -7.98
CA SER A 367 9.84 33.32 -9.14
C SER A 367 8.90 34.28 -9.88
N ALA A 368 7.66 33.88 -10.13
CA ALA A 368 6.67 34.72 -10.82
C ALA A 368 6.29 35.97 -10.00
N LEU A 369 6.30 35.87 -8.66
CA LEU A 369 5.94 36.95 -7.75
C LEU A 369 7.12 37.85 -7.38
N ALA A 370 8.36 37.36 -7.48
CA ALA A 370 9.56 38.13 -7.15
C ALA A 370 9.64 39.53 -7.79
N PRO A 371 9.22 39.76 -9.05
CA PRO A 371 9.19 41.09 -9.64
C PRO A 371 8.05 41.99 -9.14
N LEU A 372 7.02 41.41 -8.53
CA LEU A 372 5.76 42.08 -8.19
C LEU A 372 5.67 42.45 -6.71
N THR A 373 6.55 41.92 -5.86
CA THR A 373 6.46 42.08 -4.41
C THR A 373 7.81 41.83 -3.71
N THR A 374 7.89 42.07 -2.41
CA THR A 374 9.10 41.87 -1.60
C THR A 374 9.23 40.44 -1.08
N ALA A 375 10.45 40.02 -0.74
CA ALA A 375 10.71 38.71 -0.16
C ALA A 375 9.96 38.48 1.17
N ASP A 376 9.78 39.53 1.99
CA ASP A 376 8.95 39.46 3.20
C ASP A 376 7.51 39.08 2.86
N ARG A 377 6.94 39.68 1.82
CA ARG A 377 5.56 39.41 1.38
C ARG A 377 5.42 38.01 0.79
N ILE A 378 6.42 37.51 0.07
CA ILE A 378 6.46 36.13 -0.44
C ILE A 378 6.46 35.13 0.72
N ALA A 379 7.18 35.41 1.81
CA ALA A 379 7.24 34.53 2.98
C ALA A 379 5.87 34.31 3.65
N PHE A 380 4.92 35.25 3.51
CA PHE A 380 3.56 35.10 4.04
C PHE A 380 2.62 34.23 3.18
N LEU A 381 3.02 33.87 1.95
CA LEU A 381 2.19 33.03 1.08
C LEU A 381 2.05 31.60 1.62
N ALA A 382 3.13 31.05 2.20
CA ALA A 382 3.11 29.72 2.79
C ALA A 382 2.15 29.58 3.98
N PRO A 383 2.22 30.44 5.03
CA PRO A 383 1.25 30.40 6.12
C PRO A 383 -0.17 30.72 5.66
N ALA A 384 -0.37 31.61 4.68
CA ALA A 384 -1.69 31.87 4.11
C ALA A 384 -2.29 30.63 3.41
N LEU A 385 -1.48 29.91 2.63
CA LEU A 385 -1.90 28.67 1.97
C LEU A 385 -2.22 27.57 2.97
N HIS A 386 -1.38 27.36 4.00
CA HIS A 386 -1.65 26.38 5.05
C HIS A 386 -2.90 26.72 5.87
N LEU A 387 -3.15 28.01 6.15
CA LEU A 387 -4.37 28.48 6.82
C LEU A 387 -5.63 28.21 5.97
N ALA A 388 -5.57 28.51 4.67
CA ALA A 388 -6.67 28.24 3.74
C ALA A 388 -7.00 26.74 3.67
N LEU A 389 -5.97 25.88 3.59
CA LEU A 389 -6.13 24.42 3.60
C LEU A 389 -6.74 23.91 4.92
N ALA A 390 -6.28 24.45 6.06
CA ALA A 390 -6.85 24.12 7.36
C ALA A 390 -8.34 24.50 7.45
N GLY A 391 -8.73 25.66 6.90
CA GLY A 391 -10.12 26.10 6.82
C GLY A 391 -10.99 25.18 5.98
N VAL A 392 -10.54 24.81 4.77
CA VAL A 392 -11.27 23.89 3.87
C VAL A 392 -11.46 22.51 4.51
N LEU A 393 -10.40 21.96 5.12
CA LEU A 393 -10.46 20.64 5.76
C LEU A 393 -11.27 20.68 7.06
N GLY A 394 -11.14 21.74 7.85
CA GLY A 394 -11.96 21.96 9.05
C GLY A 394 -13.45 22.05 8.72
N ALA A 395 -13.82 22.81 7.69
CA ALA A 395 -15.20 22.91 7.21
C ALA A 395 -15.73 21.56 6.71
N ALA A 396 -14.91 20.76 6.02
CA ALA A 396 -15.27 19.42 5.57
C ALA A 396 -15.45 18.39 6.71
N LEU A 397 -14.74 18.55 7.83
CA LEU A 397 -14.94 17.73 9.03
C LEU A 397 -16.17 18.15 9.83
N ILE A 398 -16.44 19.45 9.92
CA ILE A 398 -17.63 20.00 10.59
C ILE A 398 -18.90 19.62 9.81
N SER A 399 -18.88 19.72 8.48
CA SER A 399 -20.02 19.38 7.62
C SER A 399 -20.34 17.89 7.56
N ARG A 400 -19.38 17.02 7.91
CA ARG A 400 -19.58 15.57 8.00
C ARG A 400 -20.21 15.10 9.30
N GLY A 401 -20.34 15.97 10.31
CA GLY A 401 -20.91 15.65 11.60
C GLY A 401 -20.08 14.62 12.38
N THR A 402 -19.68 14.95 13.61
CA THR A 402 -19.34 13.91 14.57
C THR A 402 -20.53 12.94 14.68
N PRO A 403 -20.38 11.61 14.52
CA PRO A 403 -21.46 10.68 14.80
C PRO A 403 -21.72 10.72 16.30
N ARG A 404 -22.66 11.58 16.69
CA ARG A 404 -23.16 11.68 18.05
C ARG A 404 -24.34 10.73 18.10
N ALA A 405 -24.16 9.60 18.77
CA ALA A 405 -25.26 8.74 19.16
C ALA A 405 -26.31 9.60 19.87
N ARG A 406 -27.45 9.82 19.21
CA ARG A 406 -28.67 10.31 19.83
C ARG A 406 -29.83 9.47 19.32
N SER A 407 -30.21 8.54 20.17
CA SER A 407 -31.57 8.05 20.32
C SER A 407 -32.51 9.26 20.47
N THR A 408 -33.37 9.46 19.48
CA THR A 408 -34.72 10.01 19.68
C THR A 408 -35.60 9.49 18.54
N ALA A 409 -36.55 8.64 18.90
CA ALA A 409 -37.69 8.31 18.09
C ALA A 409 -38.47 9.58 17.75
N THR A 410 -38.74 9.79 16.46
CA THR A 410 -39.95 10.43 15.93
C THR A 410 -39.95 10.22 14.41
N GLU A 411 -40.95 9.50 13.92
CA GLU A 411 -41.31 9.50 12.49
C GLU A 411 -41.68 10.93 12.05
N PRO A 412 -41.43 11.24 10.77
CA PRO A 412 -42.59 11.41 9.91
C PRO A 412 -42.48 10.64 8.59
N THR A 413 -43.62 10.03 8.28
CA THR A 413 -44.07 9.55 6.98
C THR A 413 -43.80 10.55 5.84
N GLU A 414 -43.04 10.15 4.83
CA GLU A 414 -43.25 10.59 3.45
C GLU A 414 -42.58 9.59 2.49
N GLY A 415 -43.38 9.04 1.58
CA GLY A 415 -43.04 7.89 0.76
C GLY A 415 -41.95 8.18 -0.26
N VAL A 416 -40.82 7.48 -0.12
CA VAL A 416 -39.88 7.28 -1.21
C VAL A 416 -40.22 5.93 -1.85
N SER A 417 -40.72 5.99 -3.09
CA SER A 417 -40.89 4.82 -3.96
C SER A 417 -39.52 4.16 -4.18
N VAL A 418 -39.29 3.06 -3.47
CA VAL A 418 -38.17 2.15 -3.75
C VAL A 418 -38.50 1.47 -5.07
N SER A 419 -37.77 1.86 -6.12
CA SER A 419 -37.71 1.10 -7.36
C SER A 419 -37.31 -0.33 -7.01
N THR A 420 -38.27 -1.24 -7.19
CA THR A 420 -38.10 -2.67 -7.02
C THR A 420 -37.01 -3.17 -7.96
N LEU A 421 -35.85 -3.49 -7.39
CA LEU A 421 -34.86 -4.32 -8.09
C LEU A 421 -35.52 -5.67 -8.41
N PRO A 422 -35.23 -6.29 -9.57
CA PRO A 422 -35.88 -7.52 -9.98
C PRO A 422 -35.70 -8.60 -8.90
N SER A 423 -36.81 -9.14 -8.43
CA SER A 423 -36.86 -10.30 -7.55
C SER A 423 -36.14 -11.48 -8.22
N ALA A 424 -35.45 -12.31 -7.43
CA ALA A 424 -35.02 -13.61 -7.92
C ALA A 424 -36.25 -14.42 -8.40
N PRO A 425 -36.09 -15.28 -9.41
CA PRO A 425 -37.14 -16.21 -9.78
C PRO A 425 -37.51 -17.08 -8.57
N SER A 426 -38.81 -17.18 -8.33
CA SER A 426 -39.42 -17.99 -7.26
C SER A 426 -39.13 -19.49 -7.46
N PRO A 427 -38.96 -20.26 -6.38
CA PRO A 427 -38.59 -21.69 -6.43
C PRO A 427 -39.83 -22.55 -6.73
N THR A 428 -40.32 -22.52 -7.97
CA THR A 428 -41.45 -23.38 -8.39
C THR A 428 -41.32 -23.97 -9.79
N GLU A 429 -40.20 -23.79 -10.48
CA GLU A 429 -39.93 -24.55 -11.71
C GLU A 429 -39.09 -25.77 -11.36
N SER A 430 -39.61 -26.97 -11.66
CA SER A 430 -38.85 -28.20 -11.53
C SER A 430 -37.67 -28.16 -12.50
N THR A 431 -36.51 -27.70 -12.02
CA THR A 431 -35.25 -27.71 -12.78
C THR A 431 -34.92 -29.16 -13.11
N SER A 432 -34.59 -29.45 -14.37
CA SER A 432 -34.17 -30.81 -14.71
C SER A 432 -32.85 -31.12 -13.98
N PRO A 433 -32.52 -32.39 -13.67
CA PRO A 433 -31.25 -32.73 -13.04
C PRO A 433 -30.02 -32.20 -13.79
N ARG A 434 -30.13 -32.01 -15.11
CA ARG A 434 -29.08 -31.40 -15.95
C ARG A 434 -28.94 -29.90 -15.74
N ASP A 435 -30.05 -29.17 -15.58
CA ASP A 435 -30.03 -27.73 -15.31
C ASP A 435 -29.44 -27.44 -13.93
N GLU A 436 -29.77 -28.32 -12.98
CA GLU A 436 -29.26 -28.29 -11.62
C GLU A 436 -27.75 -28.54 -11.55
N GLU A 437 -27.25 -29.59 -12.21
CA GLU A 437 -25.81 -29.84 -12.33
C GLU A 437 -25.10 -28.65 -13.02
N SER A 438 -25.68 -28.11 -14.09
CA SER A 438 -25.13 -26.94 -14.79
C SER A 438 -25.04 -25.70 -13.90
N ARG A 439 -26.04 -25.47 -13.04
CA ARG A 439 -26.00 -24.40 -12.04
C ARG A 439 -24.88 -24.63 -11.02
N LEU A 440 -24.80 -25.84 -10.47
CA LEU A 440 -23.78 -26.19 -9.47
C LEU A 440 -22.36 -26.10 -10.02
N ARG A 441 -22.14 -26.47 -11.29
CA ARG A 441 -20.84 -26.28 -11.97
C ARG A 441 -20.44 -24.80 -12.02
N ARG A 442 -21.36 -23.92 -12.41
CA ARG A 442 -21.12 -22.47 -12.45
C ARG A 442 -20.88 -21.88 -11.07
N GLU A 443 -21.69 -22.24 -10.09
CA GLU A 443 -21.52 -21.77 -8.70
C GLU A 443 -20.22 -22.27 -8.08
N LEU A 444 -19.86 -23.54 -8.29
CA LEU A 444 -18.61 -24.09 -7.77
C LEU A 444 -17.40 -23.44 -8.45
N ALA A 445 -17.41 -23.26 -9.77
CA ALA A 445 -16.37 -22.54 -10.49
C ALA A 445 -16.23 -21.09 -9.99
N ALA A 446 -17.35 -20.42 -9.69
CA ALA A 446 -17.34 -19.10 -9.06
C ALA A 446 -16.62 -19.12 -7.71
N VAL A 447 -16.91 -20.12 -6.86
CA VAL A 447 -16.25 -20.28 -5.57
C VAL A 447 -14.73 -20.45 -5.74
N TYR A 448 -14.26 -21.31 -6.66
CA TYR A 448 -12.83 -21.45 -6.97
C TYR A 448 -12.18 -20.11 -7.35
N ARG A 449 -12.79 -19.38 -8.28
CA ARG A 449 -12.28 -18.08 -8.75
C ARG A 449 -12.30 -17.02 -7.65
N LEU A 450 -13.29 -17.04 -6.75
CA LEU A 450 -13.34 -16.13 -5.61
C LEU A 450 -12.27 -16.47 -4.56
N VAL A 451 -12.06 -17.75 -4.26
CA VAL A 451 -10.98 -18.21 -3.38
C VAL A 451 -9.62 -17.74 -3.92
N ALA A 452 -9.39 -17.86 -5.22
CA ALA A 452 -8.21 -17.30 -5.88
C ALA A 452 -8.14 -15.76 -5.78
N HIS A 453 -9.24 -15.06 -6.09
CA HIS A 453 -9.31 -13.60 -6.03
C HIS A 453 -8.93 -13.05 -4.63
N PHE A 454 -9.43 -13.69 -3.58
CA PHE A 454 -9.16 -13.33 -2.19
C PHE A 454 -7.86 -13.93 -1.65
N ARG A 455 -7.08 -14.63 -2.49
CA ARG A 455 -5.77 -15.23 -2.17
C ARG A 455 -5.83 -16.25 -1.04
N MET A 456 -6.84 -17.11 -1.09
CA MET A 456 -7.05 -18.21 -0.15
C MET A 456 -6.57 -19.57 -0.73
N THR A 457 -5.67 -19.52 -1.72
CA THR A 457 -5.15 -20.69 -2.46
C THR A 457 -3.80 -21.16 -1.93
N ASP A 458 -3.49 -22.44 -2.17
CA ASP A 458 -2.16 -23.04 -1.99
C ASP A 458 -1.79 -23.84 -3.24
N LEU A 459 -1.24 -23.13 -4.22
CA LEU A 459 -0.92 -23.66 -5.55
C LEU A 459 -2.08 -24.50 -6.10
N VAL A 460 -1.87 -25.81 -6.26
CA VAL A 460 -2.83 -26.79 -6.82
C VAL A 460 -3.30 -27.81 -5.78
N PHE A 461 -3.04 -27.57 -4.49
CA PHE A 461 -3.13 -28.61 -3.44
C PHE A 461 -4.41 -28.58 -2.60
N THR A 462 -5.18 -27.50 -2.65
CA THR A 462 -6.48 -27.40 -1.95
C THR A 462 -7.64 -27.80 -2.87
N HIS A 463 -8.82 -28.04 -2.28
CA HIS A 463 -9.97 -28.60 -3.00
C HIS A 463 -11.31 -28.14 -2.41
N ILE A 464 -12.31 -28.07 -3.30
CA ILE A 464 -13.69 -27.65 -3.01
C ILE A 464 -14.64 -28.59 -3.74
N SER A 465 -15.57 -29.21 -3.02
CA SER A 465 -16.48 -30.19 -3.61
C SER A 465 -17.93 -29.79 -3.38
N VAL A 466 -18.79 -30.03 -4.37
CA VAL A 466 -20.24 -29.95 -4.19
C VAL A 466 -20.90 -31.26 -4.58
N ARG A 467 -21.90 -31.69 -3.81
CA ARG A 467 -22.73 -32.86 -4.13
C ARG A 467 -23.65 -32.56 -5.32
N LEU A 468 -23.84 -33.53 -6.19
CA LEU A 468 -24.86 -33.48 -7.24
C LEU A 468 -26.18 -34.10 -6.74
N PRO A 469 -27.34 -33.58 -7.18
CA PRO A 469 -28.62 -34.18 -6.86
C PRO A 469 -28.82 -35.47 -7.64
N GLY A 470 -29.47 -36.44 -7.00
CA GLY A 470 -29.76 -37.75 -7.57
C GLY A 470 -29.65 -38.87 -6.53
N PRO A 471 -30.02 -40.09 -6.91
CA PRO A 471 -29.85 -41.27 -6.04
C PRO A 471 -28.38 -41.65 -5.87
N ASP A 472 -27.51 -41.25 -6.81
CA ASP A 472 -26.09 -41.58 -6.81
C ASP A 472 -25.29 -40.55 -5.99
N HIS A 473 -24.33 -41.03 -5.19
CA HIS A 473 -23.40 -40.19 -4.44
C HIS A 473 -22.31 -39.61 -5.34
N HIS A 474 -22.70 -38.70 -6.23
CA HIS A 474 -21.80 -38.01 -7.16
C HIS A 474 -21.45 -36.60 -6.69
N PHE A 475 -20.23 -36.15 -6.97
CA PHE A 475 -19.70 -34.86 -6.57
C PHE A 475 -18.94 -34.19 -7.72
N LEU A 476 -18.90 -32.86 -7.71
CA LEU A 476 -18.00 -32.08 -8.56
C LEU A 476 -16.79 -31.62 -7.75
N ILE A 477 -15.60 -31.66 -8.34
CA ILE A 477 -14.34 -31.18 -7.76
C ILE A 477 -13.43 -30.61 -8.87
N ASN A 478 -12.35 -29.89 -8.51
CA ASN A 478 -11.39 -29.39 -9.48
C ASN A 478 -10.59 -30.50 -10.16
N PRO A 479 -10.24 -30.33 -11.45
CA PRO A 479 -9.10 -30.98 -12.07
C PRO A 479 -7.83 -30.84 -11.22
N TYR A 480 -7.14 -31.95 -10.99
CA TYR A 480 -5.86 -31.90 -10.31
C TYR A 480 -4.79 -31.31 -11.23
N GLY A 481 -4.00 -30.36 -10.70
CA GLY A 481 -2.94 -29.68 -11.45
C GLY A 481 -3.33 -28.35 -12.09
N LEU A 482 -4.61 -27.97 -12.09
CA LEU A 482 -5.04 -26.61 -12.44
C LEU A 482 -4.97 -25.70 -11.22
N LEU A 483 -4.55 -24.45 -11.45
CA LEU A 483 -4.72 -23.37 -10.49
C LEU A 483 -6.21 -23.02 -10.36
N PHE A 484 -6.60 -22.48 -9.20
CA PHE A 484 -8.01 -22.09 -8.96
C PHE A 484 -8.45 -20.96 -9.91
N GLU A 485 -7.52 -20.13 -10.38
CA GLU A 485 -7.73 -19.10 -11.41
C GLU A 485 -8.07 -19.66 -12.80
N GLU A 486 -7.84 -20.94 -13.05
CA GLU A 486 -8.06 -21.60 -14.36
C GLU A 486 -9.37 -22.40 -14.40
N ILE A 487 -10.05 -22.56 -13.25
CA ILE A 487 -11.25 -23.40 -13.15
C ILE A 487 -12.43 -22.76 -13.87
N THR A 488 -13.05 -23.49 -14.79
CA THR A 488 -14.33 -23.16 -15.44
C THR A 488 -15.40 -24.17 -15.05
N ALA A 489 -16.67 -23.85 -15.28
CA ALA A 489 -17.80 -24.76 -15.04
C ALA A 489 -17.64 -26.08 -15.82
N SER A 490 -17.18 -25.98 -17.07
CA SER A 490 -16.89 -27.10 -17.97
C SER A 490 -15.65 -27.91 -17.59
N SER A 491 -14.65 -27.30 -16.92
CA SER A 491 -13.43 -28.02 -16.49
C SER A 491 -13.65 -28.95 -15.31
N LEU A 492 -14.67 -28.69 -14.47
CA LEU A 492 -14.93 -29.46 -13.25
C LEU A 492 -15.16 -30.95 -13.58
N VAL A 493 -14.62 -31.82 -12.73
CA VAL A 493 -14.73 -33.27 -12.91
C VAL A 493 -15.77 -33.86 -11.98
N ARG A 494 -16.52 -34.85 -12.48
CA ARG A 494 -17.50 -35.59 -11.71
C ARG A 494 -16.89 -36.87 -11.14
N ILE A 495 -17.07 -37.11 -9.85
CA ILE A 495 -16.51 -38.25 -9.12
C ILE A 495 -17.54 -38.95 -8.23
N ASP A 496 -17.29 -40.22 -7.91
CA ASP A 496 -18.02 -41.01 -6.91
C ASP A 496 -17.51 -40.75 -5.48
N LEU A 497 -18.10 -41.44 -4.50
CA LEU A 497 -17.73 -41.32 -3.08
C LEU A 497 -16.30 -41.82 -2.80
N GLU A 498 -15.79 -42.72 -3.63
CA GLU A 498 -14.42 -43.23 -3.58
C GLU A 498 -13.40 -42.31 -4.30
N GLY A 499 -13.85 -41.19 -4.87
CA GLY A 499 -13.00 -40.22 -5.56
C GLY A 499 -12.59 -40.64 -6.97
N ARG A 500 -13.28 -41.62 -7.57
CA ARG A 500 -13.02 -42.08 -8.95
C ARG A 500 -13.87 -41.29 -9.94
N PRO A 501 -13.33 -40.95 -11.13
CA PRO A 501 -14.12 -40.34 -12.19
C PRO A 501 -15.27 -41.24 -12.62
N VAL A 502 -16.48 -40.67 -12.71
CA VAL A 502 -17.69 -41.40 -13.18
C VAL A 502 -17.98 -41.18 -14.66
N GLU A 503 -17.26 -40.26 -15.28
CA GLU A 503 -17.27 -39.97 -16.71
C GLU A 503 -15.84 -39.86 -17.25
N PRO A 504 -15.58 -40.13 -18.55
CA PRO A 504 -14.28 -39.92 -19.15
C PRO A 504 -13.85 -38.45 -19.02
N THR A 505 -12.68 -38.21 -18.41
CA THR A 505 -12.12 -36.87 -18.25
C THR A 505 -10.66 -36.85 -18.71
N PRO A 506 -10.21 -35.79 -19.40
CA PRO A 506 -8.80 -35.60 -19.74
C PRO A 506 -7.97 -35.17 -18.52
N HIS A 507 -8.61 -34.85 -17.40
CA HIS A 507 -7.96 -34.30 -16.22
C HIS A 507 -7.73 -35.36 -15.14
N PRO A 508 -6.55 -35.38 -14.49
CA PRO A 508 -6.35 -36.23 -13.33
C PRO A 508 -7.20 -35.71 -12.15
N VAL A 509 -7.54 -36.61 -11.23
CA VAL A 509 -8.18 -36.30 -9.95
C VAL A 509 -7.17 -36.56 -8.83
N ASN A 510 -7.34 -35.91 -7.68
CA ASN A 510 -6.58 -36.20 -6.46
C ASN A 510 -7.44 -37.01 -5.47
N PRO A 511 -7.45 -38.35 -5.53
CA PRO A 511 -8.22 -39.17 -4.59
C PRO A 511 -7.85 -38.90 -3.12
N ALA A 512 -6.57 -38.65 -2.84
CA ALA A 512 -6.10 -38.39 -1.47
C ALA A 512 -6.70 -37.10 -0.89
N GLY A 513 -6.76 -36.03 -1.69
CA GLY A 513 -7.41 -34.78 -1.30
C GLY A 513 -8.93 -34.92 -1.14
N PHE A 514 -9.56 -35.86 -1.85
CA PHE A 514 -11.00 -36.08 -1.73
C PHE A 514 -11.42 -36.84 -0.46
N VAL A 515 -10.50 -37.55 0.21
CA VAL A 515 -10.82 -38.39 1.38
C VAL A 515 -11.53 -37.62 2.50
N ILE A 516 -11.08 -36.40 2.80
CA ILE A 516 -11.73 -35.57 3.82
C ILE A 516 -13.14 -35.11 3.39
N HIS A 517 -13.31 -34.83 2.09
CA HIS A 517 -14.60 -34.42 1.53
C HIS A 517 -15.59 -35.58 1.53
N SER A 518 -15.17 -36.78 1.12
CA SER A 518 -16.03 -37.96 1.08
C SER A 518 -16.52 -38.34 2.48
N ALA A 519 -15.66 -38.25 3.50
CA ALA A 519 -16.05 -38.51 4.89
C ALA A 519 -17.13 -37.53 5.38
N VAL A 520 -16.93 -36.23 5.14
CA VAL A 520 -17.91 -35.19 5.52
C VAL A 520 -19.20 -35.36 4.75
N HIS A 521 -19.15 -35.56 3.43
CA HIS A 521 -20.34 -35.79 2.61
C HIS A 521 -21.11 -37.05 3.02
N ALA A 522 -20.42 -38.15 3.32
CA ALA A 522 -21.09 -39.38 3.73
C ALA A 522 -21.85 -39.21 5.06
N ALA A 523 -21.30 -38.42 5.99
CA ALA A 523 -21.85 -38.24 7.32
C ALA A 523 -22.87 -37.10 7.46
N ARG A 524 -22.73 -36.02 6.68
CA ARG A 524 -23.51 -34.78 6.83
C ARG A 524 -24.33 -34.49 5.57
N ALA A 525 -25.63 -34.74 5.64
CA ALA A 525 -26.55 -34.47 4.53
C ALA A 525 -26.66 -32.96 4.20
N ASP A 526 -26.49 -32.09 5.19
CA ASP A 526 -26.52 -30.63 5.04
C ASP A 526 -25.21 -30.03 4.51
N ALA A 527 -24.11 -30.80 4.52
CA ALA A 527 -22.81 -30.41 3.96
C ALA A 527 -22.80 -30.57 2.43
N HIS A 528 -23.70 -29.88 1.73
CA HIS A 528 -23.82 -29.97 0.28
C HIS A 528 -22.57 -29.48 -0.46
N CYS A 529 -21.89 -28.48 0.09
CA CYS A 529 -20.58 -28.01 -0.34
C CYS A 529 -19.59 -28.08 0.81
N VAL A 530 -18.39 -28.58 0.53
CA VAL A 530 -17.27 -28.67 1.48
C VAL A 530 -16.08 -27.94 0.87
N LEU A 531 -15.47 -27.02 1.63
CA LEU A 531 -14.41 -26.12 1.16
C LEU A 531 -13.23 -26.19 2.13
N HIS A 532 -12.04 -26.51 1.62
CA HIS A 532 -10.82 -26.63 2.41
C HIS A 532 -9.72 -25.68 1.92
N THR A 533 -8.99 -25.02 2.84
CA THR A 533 -7.92 -24.06 2.51
C THR A 533 -6.69 -24.17 3.41
N HIS A 534 -5.53 -23.79 2.85
CA HIS A 534 -4.23 -23.66 3.54
C HIS A 534 -3.74 -22.21 3.56
N THR A 535 -4.59 -21.29 4.03
CA THR A 535 -4.22 -19.87 4.08
C THR A 535 -3.17 -19.62 5.17
N ARG A 536 -2.31 -18.61 4.96
CA ARG A 536 -1.30 -18.26 5.96
C ARG A 536 -1.89 -17.98 7.34
N ALA A 537 -3.03 -17.26 7.41
CA ALA A 537 -3.65 -16.92 8.68
C ALA A 537 -4.45 -18.09 9.27
N GLY A 538 -5.17 -18.84 8.43
CA GLY A 538 -5.88 -20.05 8.84
C GLY A 538 -4.93 -21.10 9.42
N CYS A 539 -3.85 -21.45 8.72
CA CYS A 539 -2.83 -22.36 9.23
C CYS A 539 -2.16 -21.83 10.52
N ALA A 540 -1.93 -20.51 10.62
CA ALA A 540 -1.35 -19.92 11.82
C ALA A 540 -2.27 -20.09 13.03
N VAL A 541 -3.57 -19.79 12.90
CA VAL A 541 -4.55 -20.00 13.98
C VAL A 541 -4.73 -21.49 14.28
N ALA A 542 -4.74 -22.36 13.27
CA ALA A 542 -4.78 -23.80 13.47
C ALA A 542 -3.57 -24.37 14.23
N ALA A 543 -2.45 -23.64 14.27
CA ALA A 543 -1.26 -24.01 15.01
C ALA A 543 -1.19 -23.41 16.43
N LEU A 544 -2.14 -22.56 16.84
CA LEU A 544 -2.22 -22.02 18.20
C LEU A 544 -3.00 -22.96 19.10
N GLU A 545 -2.61 -23.10 20.36
CA GLU A 545 -3.31 -23.91 21.36
C GLU A 545 -4.78 -23.46 21.50
N GLU A 546 -5.00 -22.15 21.60
CA GLU A 546 -6.30 -21.55 21.82
C GLU A 546 -7.23 -21.58 20.59
N GLY A 547 -6.69 -21.92 19.40
CA GLY A 547 -7.47 -21.91 18.17
C GLY A 547 -8.05 -20.54 17.84
N LEU A 548 -9.30 -20.50 17.35
CA LEU A 548 -10.02 -19.27 17.03
C LEU A 548 -10.56 -18.58 18.30
N LEU A 549 -10.12 -17.35 18.54
CA LEU A 549 -10.52 -16.52 19.66
C LEU A 549 -11.62 -15.51 19.27
N PRO A 550 -12.51 -15.11 20.21
CA PRO A 550 -13.59 -14.15 19.97
C PRO A 550 -13.09 -12.70 19.96
N VAL A 551 -12.18 -12.37 19.04
CA VAL A 551 -11.50 -11.05 18.98
C VAL A 551 -12.25 -10.00 18.16
N ASN A 552 -13.20 -10.41 17.32
CA ASN A 552 -13.97 -9.52 16.45
C ASN A 552 -15.34 -10.12 16.09
N GLN A 553 -16.22 -9.34 15.46
CA GLN A 553 -17.57 -9.78 15.11
C GLN A 553 -17.61 -11.01 14.18
N MET A 554 -16.67 -11.13 13.23
CA MET A 554 -16.58 -12.29 12.33
C MET A 554 -16.18 -13.56 13.09
N SER A 555 -15.25 -13.48 14.06
CA SER A 555 -14.96 -14.65 14.91
C SER A 555 -16.16 -15.06 15.77
N LEU A 556 -17.05 -14.12 16.10
CA LEU A 556 -18.23 -14.40 16.93
C LEU A 556 -19.34 -15.15 16.18
N GLU A 557 -19.37 -15.10 14.85
CA GLU A 557 -20.22 -16.00 14.02
C GLU A 557 -19.96 -17.47 14.33
N PHE A 558 -18.70 -17.77 14.68
CA PHE A 558 -18.17 -19.11 14.91
C PHE A 558 -18.03 -19.47 16.40
N HIS A 559 -18.42 -18.59 17.31
CA HIS A 559 -18.25 -18.84 18.75
C HIS A 559 -19.08 -20.04 19.20
N GLY A 560 -18.41 -21.06 19.77
CA GLY A 560 -19.03 -22.35 20.13
C GLY A 560 -19.48 -23.19 18.92
N ARG A 561 -19.04 -22.84 17.70
CA ARG A 561 -19.50 -23.44 16.44
C ARG A 561 -18.34 -23.81 15.51
N VAL A 562 -17.21 -24.19 16.09
CA VAL A 562 -16.01 -24.65 15.38
C VAL A 562 -15.55 -25.95 15.99
N GLY A 563 -15.51 -27.00 15.17
CA GLY A 563 -14.84 -28.24 15.52
C GLY A 563 -13.33 -28.09 15.47
N TYR A 564 -12.61 -28.93 16.20
CA TYR A 564 -11.14 -29.02 16.12
C TYR A 564 -10.74 -30.47 15.93
N HIS A 565 -9.91 -30.73 14.92
CA HIS A 565 -9.38 -32.06 14.64
C HIS A 565 -7.87 -32.02 14.71
N ASP A 566 -7.28 -32.94 15.47
CA ASP A 566 -5.83 -33.02 15.66
C ASP A 566 -5.11 -33.55 14.40
N TYR A 567 -3.86 -33.14 14.20
CA TYR A 567 -3.10 -33.50 13.01
C TYR A 567 -2.61 -34.96 13.05
N GLU A 568 -3.02 -35.78 12.09
CA GLU A 568 -2.60 -37.19 12.00
C GLU A 568 -1.65 -37.49 10.82
N GLY A 569 -1.27 -36.47 10.05
CA GLY A 569 -0.33 -36.57 8.93
C GLY A 569 -0.94 -36.16 7.58
N ILE A 570 -0.32 -36.60 6.48
CA ILE A 570 -0.72 -36.22 5.11
C ILE A 570 -1.77 -37.18 4.54
N ALA A 571 -1.72 -38.46 4.90
CA ALA A 571 -2.59 -39.49 4.34
C ALA A 571 -3.68 -39.88 5.34
N LEU A 572 -4.93 -39.58 4.99
CA LEU A 572 -6.08 -39.99 5.76
C LEU A 572 -6.27 -41.50 5.73
N ASN A 573 -6.23 -42.14 6.90
CA ASN A 573 -6.67 -43.53 7.05
C ASN A 573 -8.18 -43.60 7.36
N LEU A 574 -8.80 -44.76 7.18
CA LEU A 574 -10.25 -44.94 7.38
C LEU A 574 -10.69 -44.65 8.83
N ASP A 575 -9.82 -44.81 9.81
CA ASP A 575 -10.16 -44.55 11.21
C ASP A 575 -10.15 -43.04 11.53
N GLU A 576 -9.27 -42.27 10.91
CA GLU A 576 -9.22 -40.80 10.99
C GLU A 576 -10.51 -40.17 10.47
N GLN A 577 -11.09 -40.70 9.38
CA GLN A 577 -12.35 -40.20 8.83
C GLN A 577 -13.48 -40.17 9.87
N ARG A 578 -13.58 -41.21 10.71
CA ARG A 578 -14.62 -41.29 11.76
C ARG A 578 -14.39 -40.23 12.84
N ARG A 579 -13.13 -40.00 13.24
CA ARG A 579 -12.77 -38.97 14.21
C ARG A 579 -13.02 -37.58 13.65
N LEU A 580 -12.60 -37.32 12.42
CA LEU A 580 -12.81 -36.06 11.73
C LEU A 580 -14.30 -35.67 11.64
N VAL A 581 -15.16 -36.64 11.32
CA VAL A 581 -16.61 -36.44 11.31
C VAL A 581 -17.15 -36.15 12.72
N ALA A 582 -16.67 -36.88 13.73
CA ALA A 582 -17.07 -36.65 15.11
C ALA A 582 -16.63 -35.26 15.63
N ASP A 583 -15.41 -34.84 15.28
CA ASP A 583 -14.83 -33.54 15.65
C ASP A 583 -15.53 -32.37 14.94
N LEU A 584 -15.98 -32.58 13.69
CA LEU A 584 -16.84 -31.62 12.99
C LEU A 584 -18.22 -31.52 13.66
N GLY A 585 -18.78 -32.62 14.16
CA GLY A 585 -20.08 -32.65 14.82
C GLY A 585 -21.17 -32.02 13.96
N ASP A 586 -21.92 -31.07 14.52
CA ASP A 586 -22.92 -30.24 13.81
C ASP A 586 -22.36 -28.87 13.39
N HIS A 587 -21.07 -28.63 13.57
CA HIS A 587 -20.46 -27.33 13.33
C HIS A 587 -20.41 -26.95 11.84
N PRO A 588 -20.51 -25.65 11.51
CA PRO A 588 -20.34 -25.14 10.14
C PRO A 588 -18.88 -25.08 9.68
N ALA A 589 -17.93 -25.21 10.60
CA ALA A 589 -16.50 -25.08 10.34
C ALA A 589 -15.68 -26.04 11.23
N LEU A 590 -14.53 -26.44 10.72
CA LEU A 590 -13.54 -27.29 11.38
C LEU A 590 -12.16 -26.65 11.20
N VAL A 591 -11.46 -26.47 12.31
CA VAL A 591 -10.03 -26.14 12.31
C VAL A 591 -9.26 -27.44 12.36
N LEU A 592 -8.52 -27.72 11.29
CA LEU A 592 -7.62 -28.87 11.21
C LEU A 592 -6.29 -28.42 11.82
N ARG A 593 -6.01 -28.83 13.06
CA ARG A 593 -4.82 -28.39 13.81
C ARG A 593 -3.57 -28.61 12.97
N ASN A 594 -2.67 -27.62 12.98
CA ASN A 594 -1.43 -27.62 12.21
C ASN A 594 -1.57 -27.80 10.69
N HIS A 595 -2.78 -27.75 10.13
CA HIS A 595 -3.05 -28.05 8.72
C HIS A 595 -3.77 -26.89 8.02
N GLY A 596 -4.97 -26.52 8.44
CA GLY A 596 -5.75 -25.50 7.74
C GLY A 596 -7.19 -25.39 8.22
N LEU A 597 -8.06 -24.88 7.34
CA LEU A 597 -9.47 -24.62 7.63
C LEU A 597 -10.36 -25.46 6.72
N LEU A 598 -11.52 -25.87 7.24
CA LEU A 598 -12.58 -26.51 6.48
C LEU A 598 -13.93 -25.88 6.85
N THR A 599 -14.76 -25.59 5.85
CA THR A 599 -16.15 -25.16 6.05
C THR A 599 -17.10 -26.05 5.28
N VAL A 600 -18.31 -26.17 5.80
CA VAL A 600 -19.44 -26.84 5.14
C VAL A 600 -20.55 -25.83 4.87
N GLY A 601 -21.39 -26.07 3.86
CA GLY A 601 -22.56 -25.24 3.56
C GLY A 601 -23.61 -26.00 2.75
N ARG A 602 -24.87 -25.56 2.84
CA ARG A 602 -25.99 -26.12 2.08
C ARG A 602 -25.95 -25.72 0.61
N THR A 603 -25.18 -24.67 0.30
CA THR A 603 -24.90 -24.20 -1.07
C THR A 603 -23.42 -23.84 -1.20
N PRO A 604 -22.87 -23.79 -2.43
CA PRO A 604 -21.53 -23.26 -2.67
C PRO A 604 -21.33 -21.86 -2.10
N ALA A 605 -22.33 -20.99 -2.23
CA ALA A 605 -22.31 -19.63 -1.70
C ALA A 605 -22.15 -19.59 -0.17
N GLU A 606 -22.91 -20.41 0.55
CA GLU A 606 -22.86 -20.49 2.01
C GLU A 606 -21.50 -21.00 2.50
N ALA A 607 -20.98 -22.08 1.88
CA ALA A 607 -19.66 -22.62 2.24
C ALA A 607 -18.54 -21.59 2.01
N PHE A 608 -18.62 -20.84 0.90
CA PHE A 608 -17.68 -19.76 0.58
C PHE A 608 -17.76 -18.60 1.57
N LEU A 609 -18.96 -18.08 1.88
CA LEU A 609 -19.09 -16.96 2.81
C LEU A 609 -18.59 -17.31 4.21
N ARG A 610 -18.87 -18.54 4.68
CA ARG A 610 -18.31 -19.07 5.92
C ARG A 610 -16.78 -19.10 5.86
N MET A 611 -16.19 -19.63 4.78
CA MET A 611 -14.72 -19.67 4.64
C MET A 611 -14.13 -18.25 4.60
N TYR A 612 -14.77 -17.34 3.87
CA TYR A 612 -14.34 -15.96 3.77
C TYR A 612 -14.29 -15.28 5.14
N TYR A 613 -15.36 -15.38 5.93
CA TYR A 613 -15.39 -14.77 7.26
C TYR A 613 -14.48 -15.48 8.26
N LEU A 614 -14.36 -16.81 8.19
CA LEU A 614 -13.43 -17.57 9.02
C LEU A 614 -11.97 -17.15 8.75
N GLU A 615 -11.56 -17.06 7.48
CA GLU A 615 -10.22 -16.58 7.12
C GLU A 615 -10.00 -15.13 7.58
N ARG A 616 -10.99 -14.25 7.43
CA ARG A 616 -10.89 -12.86 7.92
C ARG A 616 -10.75 -12.81 9.44
N ALA A 617 -11.48 -13.67 10.16
CA ALA A 617 -11.36 -13.79 11.60
C ALA A 617 -9.93 -14.22 12.00
N CYS A 618 -9.36 -15.21 11.31
CA CYS A 618 -7.97 -15.63 11.52
C CYS A 618 -6.96 -14.52 11.25
N GLN A 619 -7.11 -13.79 10.14
CA GLN A 619 -6.24 -12.66 9.79
C GLN A 619 -6.26 -11.56 10.86
N ILE A 620 -7.44 -11.22 11.36
CA ILE A 620 -7.62 -10.22 12.42
C ILE A 620 -6.99 -10.71 13.72
N GLN A 621 -7.21 -11.97 14.10
CA GLN A 621 -6.64 -12.54 15.30
C GLN A 621 -5.10 -12.48 15.29
N VAL A 622 -4.47 -12.98 14.23
CA VAL A 622 -2.99 -12.95 14.10
C VAL A 622 -2.47 -11.52 14.17
N THR A 623 -3.17 -10.58 13.53
CA THR A 623 -2.79 -9.16 13.54
C THR A 623 -2.96 -8.53 14.93
N ALA A 624 -4.07 -8.82 15.61
CA ALA A 624 -4.39 -8.28 16.92
C ALA A 624 -3.45 -8.81 18.00
N GLN A 625 -3.15 -10.11 17.99
CA GLN A 625 -2.19 -10.75 18.89
C GLN A 625 -0.78 -10.17 18.71
N ALA A 626 -0.38 -9.90 17.47
CA ALA A 626 0.90 -9.25 17.20
C ALA A 626 0.95 -7.77 17.64
N ALA A 627 -0.20 -7.09 17.74
CA ALA A 627 -0.29 -5.69 18.11
C ALA A 627 -0.28 -5.46 19.63
N GLY A 628 -0.70 -6.44 20.43
CA GLY A 628 -0.66 -6.35 21.89
C GLY A 628 -1.68 -7.25 22.58
N ARG A 629 -1.99 -6.90 23.84
CA ARG A 629 -2.93 -7.66 24.67
C ARG A 629 -4.35 -7.56 24.13
N LEU A 630 -4.98 -8.72 23.90
CA LEU A 630 -6.36 -8.81 23.44
C LEU A 630 -7.36 -8.37 24.52
N ARG A 631 -8.42 -7.69 24.08
CA ARG A 631 -9.62 -7.44 24.88
C ARG A 631 -10.74 -8.31 24.32
N LEU A 632 -11.11 -9.35 25.06
CA LEU A 632 -12.19 -10.26 24.67
C LEU A 632 -13.53 -9.77 25.24
N PRO A 633 -14.65 -9.94 24.52
CA PRO A 633 -15.99 -9.74 25.08
C PRO A 633 -16.29 -10.73 26.21
N SER A 634 -17.34 -10.49 26.99
CA SER A 634 -17.84 -11.49 27.94
C SER A 634 -18.45 -12.69 27.21
N GLU A 635 -18.48 -13.84 27.87
CA GLU A 635 -19.08 -15.06 27.31
C GLU A 635 -20.55 -14.86 26.91
N GLU A 636 -21.31 -14.10 27.71
CA GLU A 636 -22.70 -13.75 27.41
C GLU A 636 -22.85 -13.00 26.07
N VAL A 637 -21.96 -12.02 25.81
CA VAL A 637 -21.95 -11.28 24.54
C VAL A 637 -21.56 -12.20 23.40
N CYS A 638 -20.57 -13.07 23.61
CA CYS A 638 -20.12 -14.00 22.58
C CYS A 638 -21.24 -14.97 22.17
N ALA A 639 -21.92 -15.58 23.15
CA ALA A 639 -23.04 -16.48 22.93
C ALA A 639 -24.26 -15.77 22.31
N TYR A 640 -24.54 -14.53 22.72
CA TYR A 640 -25.62 -13.73 22.13
C TYR A 640 -25.35 -13.43 20.66
N THR A 641 -24.15 -12.94 20.31
CA THR A 641 -23.80 -12.63 18.92
C THR A 641 -23.80 -13.87 18.03
N ALA A 642 -23.33 -15.03 18.51
CA ALA A 642 -23.41 -16.29 17.77
C ALA A 642 -24.86 -16.67 17.40
N ARG A 643 -25.81 -16.50 18.33
CA ARG A 643 -27.24 -16.75 18.07
C ARG A 643 -27.87 -15.76 17.09
N GLN A 644 -27.36 -14.54 17.01
CA GLN A 644 -27.81 -13.58 15.99
C GLN A 644 -27.41 -14.03 14.59
N PHE A 645 -26.20 -14.59 14.44
CA PHE A 645 -25.75 -15.14 13.16
C PHE A 645 -26.44 -16.47 12.78
N SER A 646 -26.84 -17.29 13.76
CA SER A 646 -27.58 -18.53 13.49
C SER A 646 -29.08 -18.33 13.23
N GLY A 647 -29.61 -17.14 13.49
CA GLY A 647 -31.05 -16.84 13.43
C GLY A 647 -31.84 -17.30 14.65
N GLU A 648 -31.19 -17.83 15.69
CA GLU A 648 -31.84 -18.23 16.95
C GLU A 648 -32.23 -17.03 17.83
N ALA A 649 -31.57 -15.88 17.65
CA ALA A 649 -31.92 -14.63 18.29
C ALA A 649 -32.55 -13.67 17.26
N ALA A 650 -33.88 -13.71 17.15
CA ALA A 650 -34.63 -12.79 16.29
C ALA A 650 -34.43 -11.33 16.71
N SER A 651 -34.25 -10.45 15.73
CA SER A 651 -34.23 -8.99 15.90
C SER A 651 -35.19 -8.36 14.88
N ASP A 652 -35.83 -7.26 15.24
CA ASP A 652 -36.63 -6.48 14.27
C ASP A 652 -35.75 -5.88 13.13
N LEU A 653 -34.43 -6.01 13.24
CA LEU A 653 -33.43 -5.54 12.28
C LEU A 653 -32.70 -6.68 11.55
N THR A 654 -33.13 -7.93 11.67
CA THR A 654 -32.47 -9.06 10.99
C THR A 654 -32.68 -8.95 9.48
N ASP A 655 -31.59 -8.88 8.71
CA ASP A 655 -31.61 -8.92 7.24
C ASP A 655 -31.51 -10.38 6.78
N ASP A 656 -32.66 -11.02 6.60
CA ASP A 656 -32.78 -12.42 6.16
C ASP A 656 -32.15 -12.66 4.77
N ASN A 657 -31.84 -11.60 4.01
CA ASN A 657 -31.27 -11.68 2.66
C ASN A 657 -29.78 -11.32 2.60
N GLY A 658 -29.11 -11.03 3.72
CA GLY A 658 -27.73 -10.51 3.73
C GLY A 658 -26.71 -11.38 2.97
N SER A 659 -26.80 -12.72 3.12
CA SER A 659 -25.92 -13.67 2.44
C SER A 659 -26.14 -13.70 0.92
N GLU A 660 -27.40 -13.61 0.48
CA GLU A 660 -27.76 -13.59 -0.95
C GLU A 660 -27.32 -12.27 -1.60
N LEU A 661 -27.49 -11.15 -0.89
CA LEU A 661 -26.99 -9.85 -1.34
C LEU A 661 -25.46 -9.86 -1.54
N ALA A 662 -24.73 -10.44 -0.58
CA ALA A 662 -23.28 -10.60 -0.66
C ALA A 662 -22.90 -11.50 -1.84
N TRP A 663 -23.55 -12.65 -2.01
CA TRP A 663 -23.27 -13.59 -3.10
C TRP A 663 -23.48 -12.96 -4.47
N ARG A 664 -24.62 -12.29 -4.72
CA ARG A 664 -24.87 -11.58 -5.98
C ARG A 664 -23.82 -10.51 -6.25
N ALA A 665 -23.33 -9.81 -5.22
CA ALA A 665 -22.27 -8.82 -5.39
C ALA A 665 -20.94 -9.45 -5.82
N LEU A 666 -20.63 -10.64 -5.29
CA LEU A 666 -19.44 -11.41 -5.64
C LEU A 666 -19.52 -11.99 -7.06
N LEU A 667 -20.69 -12.45 -7.51
CA LEU A 667 -20.88 -12.85 -8.91
C LEU A 667 -20.66 -11.67 -9.86
N ARG A 668 -21.26 -10.51 -9.59
CA ARG A 668 -20.98 -9.29 -10.38
C ARG A 668 -19.51 -8.90 -10.39
N LEU A 669 -18.76 -9.22 -9.33
CA LEU A 669 -17.31 -9.01 -9.29
C LEU A 669 -16.60 -9.96 -10.26
N LEU A 670 -16.92 -11.25 -10.24
CA LEU A 670 -16.35 -12.25 -11.16
C LEU A 670 -16.64 -11.91 -12.61
N ASP A 671 -17.87 -11.51 -12.95
CA ASP A 671 -18.26 -11.12 -14.30
C ASP A 671 -17.36 -10.00 -14.86
N ARG A 672 -16.74 -9.19 -13.99
CA ARG A 672 -15.78 -8.15 -14.39
C ARG A 672 -14.33 -8.62 -14.48
N ILE A 673 -13.92 -9.62 -13.70
CA ILE A 673 -12.49 -9.96 -13.52
C ILE A 673 -12.08 -11.32 -14.10
N ALA A 674 -13.03 -12.22 -14.28
CA ALA A 674 -12.83 -13.59 -14.76
C ALA A 674 -14.13 -14.12 -15.37
N PRO A 675 -14.68 -13.49 -16.42
CA PRO A 675 -16.00 -13.82 -16.97
C PRO A 675 -16.10 -15.25 -17.52
N ASP A 676 -14.97 -15.88 -17.82
CA ASP A 676 -14.82 -17.26 -18.32
C ASP A 676 -15.12 -18.34 -17.28
N TYR A 677 -15.33 -17.99 -16.00
CA TYR A 677 -15.62 -18.99 -14.95
C TYR A 677 -16.91 -19.79 -15.23
N GLY A 678 -17.87 -19.17 -15.91
CA GLY A 678 -19.18 -19.75 -16.19
C GLY A 678 -19.20 -20.66 -17.42
N ASP A 679 -18.10 -20.72 -18.17
CA ASP A 679 -17.98 -21.44 -19.46
C ASP A 679 -17.91 -22.95 -19.30
#